data_AF-A0A9J6ANH6-F1
#
_entry.id   AF-A0A9J6ANH6-F1
#
_cell.length_a   1.000
_cell.length_b   1.000
_cell.length_c   1.000
_cell.angle_alpha   90.00
_cell.angle_beta   90.00
_cell.angle_gamma   90.00
#
_symmetry.space_group_name_H-M   'P 1'
#
loop_
_entity.id
_entity.type
_entity.pdbx_description
1 polymer ?
#
loop_
_entity_poly.entity_id
_entity_poly.type
_entity_poly.pdbx_seq_one_letter_code
_entity_poly.pdbx_strand_id
1 'polypeptide(L)'
;MVLTKSKSYTLSLIFLSIFLLYLTLTCKLRQKNHDIPISNLEKPTFRQNIVMPMEHFTSKPQWFQLLQDEIKDKSTLKIGLVNLDDVSFFDYVGLHGAKNMETFDVKFPKVSNKIKWKDLFPEWIDEKEVSAKPTCPEIPMPVFELYEELDVVVAKVPCKHVGVDGSRDVLRLQVNLVVANLLVSGGWNKNRPVYAVFIGDCGPMWEIFRCEDILLHEENLWVYKPELKRLKQKILMPVGSCQLARPFSEQEQESWKSYPASTLDKTFHKKPREAYVTVIHSSEAYVCGAIALAQSIILTNSTRDLVLLADDSISPKSLHGLRAAGWKIKKIKRIRSPHAPKNAYNEWNYSKLRIWQLIEYDKVIFIDSDFVVFRNIDQFFSYPELSAAGNDGYIFNSGVMIIEPSKCKFQNLMNKRFEVGSYNGGDQGFLNEMFVWWHRWPTKLNTLKIFINSNHRDLPDDSYTVHYLGLKPWLCYEDYDCNWDKVESQIFASDSAHERWWKVYKKMSMELREYCALTPQMDARIIKWRRKAKKANFSDGHWRIQLITISIISFFIAFIYLSISHSPKRHETLIFHTLKDHKQPTQIFPRHVIKPKWYKYLENKTKNSKFKIGLVNVHETPIEVKDLHDEEVDLVNVYFRRVNKNVIWKDLFPEWINENVPQKSSQCPEIPMPELEDYVDLDVVLARVPCENATNVFRLQVNLVVANLLVKNGLDSNDIYREIYVVFIGPCSPMLEIFRCDDQIWHEGNVWIYKPDLRRLKQKILMPVGSCQLATPFAVQGREVWRKYGSSSTSNKSAYKPREAYVTVLHSSESYVCGAISLAQSIILSKSTKDLILLVDNSISQETLHSLKLAGWKIKIIERIRNPHAKRGTYNEWNYSKLRIWQLTEYDKLIFVDADFLFFKNLDHFFVFPQLSAAGNCRHVFNSGIMIIEPSECTFKTLMEKTLNVVSYNGGDQGFLNEVFSWWHRWPAKLNFLKNFQTDESRKYEYPKDAYAMHYLGLKPWMCYKDYDCNWDVLEYRDFPNDLIHAKWWQVYDLMPKELQKFCDLTPEMDTRIRLERQKAKISNFADGHWKIQVKDPRRLSDSDF
;
A
#
# COMPACT_ATOMS: atom_id res chain seq x y z
N MET A 1 24.88 61.07 40.11
CA MET A 1 24.12 62.22 39.56
C MET A 1 22.65 62.07 39.97
N VAL A 2 21.98 63.15 40.35
CA VAL A 2 20.59 63.12 40.87
C VAL A 2 19.61 63.46 39.74
N LEU A 3 18.43 62.81 39.69
CA LEU A 3 17.09 63.43 39.52
C LEU A 3 15.98 62.42 39.10
N THR A 4 15.13 62.09 40.07
CA THR A 4 13.65 62.04 39.99
C THR A 4 12.91 61.76 38.66
N LYS A 5 12.04 60.71 38.66
CA LYS A 5 10.67 60.80 38.08
C LYS A 5 9.67 59.74 38.60
N SER A 6 9.52 59.65 39.93
CA SER A 6 8.55 58.75 40.58
C SER A 6 7.10 59.27 40.56
N LYS A 7 6.42 59.20 39.42
CA LYS A 7 4.94 59.39 39.34
C LYS A 7 4.17 58.47 38.36
N SER A 8 4.82 57.69 37.49
CA SER A 8 4.10 56.86 36.49
C SER A 8 3.62 55.50 37.01
N TYR A 9 4.39 54.83 37.87
CA TYR A 9 4.13 53.43 38.23
C TYR A 9 2.89 53.23 39.11
N THR A 10 2.58 54.17 40.00
CA THR A 10 1.41 54.08 40.90
C THR A 10 0.09 54.20 40.15
N LEU A 11 0.02 55.02 39.09
CA LEU A 11 -1.19 55.11 38.26
C LEU A 11 -1.45 53.81 37.49
N SER A 12 -0.39 53.20 36.93
CA SER A 12 -0.47 51.90 36.24
C SER A 12 -0.92 50.77 37.17
N LEU A 13 -0.43 50.74 38.42
CA LEU A 13 -0.86 49.75 39.43
C LEU A 13 -2.32 49.91 39.84
N ILE A 14 -2.82 51.15 39.96
CA ILE A 14 -4.24 51.41 40.24
C ILE A 14 -5.11 50.94 39.07
N PHE A 15 -4.75 51.26 37.82
CA PHE A 15 -5.47 50.74 36.64
C PHE A 15 -5.45 49.19 36.58
N LEU A 16 -4.32 48.55 36.89
CA LEU A 16 -4.21 47.09 36.91
C LEU A 16 -5.11 46.47 37.98
N SER A 17 -5.19 47.06 39.18
CA SER A 17 -6.08 46.60 40.26
C SER A 17 -7.57 46.76 39.92
N ILE A 18 -7.96 47.88 39.30
CA ILE A 18 -9.35 48.12 38.86
C ILE A 18 -9.74 47.15 37.75
N PHE A 19 -8.83 46.89 36.80
CA PHE A 19 -9.04 45.91 35.72
C PHE A 19 -9.18 44.48 36.27
N LEU A 20 -8.33 44.08 37.23
CA LEU A 20 -8.46 42.80 37.95
C LEU A 20 -9.77 42.71 38.73
N LEU A 21 -10.20 43.78 39.40
CA LEU A 21 -11.48 43.81 40.12
C LEU A 21 -12.66 43.61 39.15
N TYR A 22 -12.64 44.28 38.00
CA TYR A 22 -13.65 44.15 36.96
C TYR A 22 -13.70 42.73 36.36
N LEU A 23 -12.54 42.09 36.17
CA LEU A 23 -12.44 40.67 35.80
C LEU A 23 -13.06 39.75 36.87
N THR A 24 -12.81 39.99 38.16
CA THR A 24 -13.39 39.16 39.24
C THR A 24 -14.91 39.36 39.42
N LEU A 25 -15.43 40.55 39.11
CA LEU A 25 -16.86 40.86 39.12
C LEU A 25 -17.59 40.25 37.90
N THR A 26 -17.01 40.36 36.70
CA THR A 26 -17.59 39.75 35.48
C THR A 26 -17.53 38.22 35.52
N CYS A 27 -16.48 37.62 36.08
CA CYS A 27 -16.41 36.17 36.31
C CYS A 27 -17.39 35.65 37.39
N LYS A 28 -18.12 36.52 38.11
CA LYS A 28 -19.17 36.10 39.05
C LYS A 28 -20.56 35.93 38.43
N LEU A 29 -20.74 36.23 37.14
CA LEU A 29 -21.87 35.69 36.37
C LEU A 29 -21.63 34.23 35.98
N ARG A 30 -21.37 33.39 37.00
CA ARG A 30 -21.41 31.94 36.88
C ARG A 30 -22.83 31.55 36.52
N GLN A 31 -23.03 31.14 35.28
CA GLN A 31 -24.31 30.62 34.79
C GLN A 31 -24.79 29.55 35.78
N LYS A 32 -26.02 29.70 36.29
CA LYS A 32 -26.58 28.75 37.27
C LYS A 32 -26.50 27.35 36.69
N ASN A 33 -26.01 26.40 37.47
CA ASN A 33 -26.41 25.01 37.26
C ASN A 33 -27.94 24.99 37.26
N HIS A 34 -28.53 24.57 36.14
CA HIS A 34 -29.87 24.01 36.18
C HIS A 34 -29.72 22.56 36.63
N ASP A 35 -29.50 22.39 37.94
CA ASP A 35 -29.69 21.11 38.61
C ASP A 35 -31.20 20.81 38.57
N ILE A 36 -31.67 20.28 37.43
CA ILE A 36 -33.07 19.89 37.25
C ILE A 36 -33.34 18.73 38.22
N PRO A 37 -34.36 18.84 39.11
CA PRO A 37 -34.71 17.76 40.00
C PRO A 37 -35.06 16.50 39.19
N ILE A 38 -34.34 15.40 39.48
CA ILE A 38 -34.51 14.09 38.81
C ILE A 38 -35.96 13.56 38.98
N SER A 39 -36.71 14.08 39.96
CA SER A 39 -38.14 13.82 40.16
C SER A 39 -39.08 14.32 39.06
N ASN A 40 -38.64 15.25 38.19
CA ASN A 40 -39.52 15.98 37.27
C ASN A 40 -39.23 15.73 35.78
N LEU A 41 -38.33 14.80 35.44
CA LEU A 41 -38.19 14.29 34.09
C LEU A 41 -39.27 13.22 33.86
N GLU A 42 -40.24 13.50 32.99
CA GLU A 42 -41.19 12.48 32.53
C GLU A 42 -40.40 11.30 31.93
N LYS A 43 -40.74 10.07 32.35
CA LYS A 43 -40.17 8.87 31.74
C LYS A 43 -40.53 8.86 30.24
N PRO A 44 -39.58 8.52 29.35
CA PRO A 44 -39.87 8.48 27.91
C PRO A 44 -41.06 7.55 27.66
N THR A 45 -42.09 8.08 26.99
CA THR A 45 -43.34 7.36 26.73
C THR A 45 -43.19 6.42 25.55
N PHE A 46 -43.31 5.12 25.82
CA PHE A 46 -43.36 4.07 24.80
C PHE A 46 -44.48 4.38 23.79
N ARG A 47 -44.13 4.52 22.50
CA ARG A 47 -45.12 4.66 21.43
C ARG A 47 -45.52 3.29 20.90
N GLN A 48 -46.82 2.97 20.97
CA GLN A 48 -47.40 1.83 20.25
C GLN A 48 -47.98 2.32 18.91
N ASN A 49 -47.80 1.52 17.86
CA ASN A 49 -48.01 1.95 16.48
C ASN A 49 -49.45 2.35 16.17
N ILE A 50 -49.62 3.57 15.63
CA ILE A 50 -50.84 3.96 14.90
C ILE A 50 -50.82 3.25 13.54
N VAL A 51 -51.91 2.54 13.22
CA VAL A 51 -52.02 1.79 11.96
C VAL A 51 -52.49 2.72 10.84
N MET A 52 -51.72 2.79 9.74
CA MET A 52 -52.22 3.23 8.43
C MET A 52 -52.15 2.08 7.43
N PRO A 53 -53.16 1.87 6.58
CA PRO A 53 -53.15 0.80 5.58
C PRO A 53 -52.56 1.26 4.25
N MET A 54 -51.53 0.56 3.76
CA MET A 54 -51.14 0.50 2.35
C MET A 54 -50.46 -0.85 2.04
N GLU A 55 -50.27 -1.16 0.76
CA GLU A 55 -50.20 -2.53 0.27
C GLU A 55 -48.80 -3.21 0.34
N HIS A 56 -48.83 -4.52 0.63
CA HIS A 56 -47.82 -5.53 0.28
C HIS A 56 -46.32 -5.25 0.52
N PHE A 57 -45.90 -5.30 1.78
CA PHE A 57 -44.63 -5.94 2.16
C PHE A 57 -44.89 -7.05 3.19
N THR A 58 -44.56 -8.31 2.85
CA THR A 58 -44.98 -9.50 3.60
C THR A 58 -43.86 -10.25 4.34
N SER A 59 -42.62 -9.75 4.29
CA SER A 59 -41.45 -10.34 4.96
C SER A 59 -40.72 -9.32 5.83
N LYS A 60 -40.48 -9.65 7.11
CA LYS A 60 -39.64 -8.85 8.02
C LYS A 60 -38.20 -8.75 7.47
N PRO A 61 -37.47 -7.63 7.66
CA PRO A 61 -36.05 -7.53 7.34
C PRO A 61 -35.19 -8.59 8.03
N GLN A 62 -34.17 -9.11 7.34
CA GLN A 62 -33.29 -10.17 7.85
C GLN A 62 -32.61 -9.78 9.17
N TRP A 63 -32.10 -8.54 9.26
CA TRP A 63 -31.50 -7.99 10.48
C TRP A 63 -32.45 -7.99 11.70
N PHE A 64 -33.76 -7.79 11.48
CA PHE A 64 -34.75 -7.76 12.55
C PHE A 64 -35.19 -9.17 12.95
N GLN A 65 -35.28 -10.11 12.00
CA GLN A 65 -35.49 -11.53 12.31
C GLN A 65 -34.34 -12.08 13.18
N LEU A 66 -33.09 -11.82 12.78
CA LEU A 66 -31.89 -12.22 13.52
C LEU A 66 -31.90 -11.71 14.98
N LEU A 67 -32.36 -10.49 15.23
CA LEU A 67 -32.47 -9.95 16.59
C LEU A 67 -33.63 -10.55 17.39
N GLN A 68 -34.70 -11.00 16.75
CA GLN A 68 -35.75 -11.78 17.44
C GLN A 68 -35.27 -13.20 17.78
N ASP A 69 -34.46 -13.82 16.92
CA ASP A 69 -33.86 -15.14 17.18
C ASP A 69 -32.73 -15.10 18.23
N GLU A 70 -32.01 -13.98 18.36
CA GLU A 70 -30.96 -13.75 19.36
C GLU A 70 -31.51 -13.27 20.72
N ILE A 71 -32.75 -12.78 20.79
CA ILE A 71 -33.42 -12.24 22.00
C ILE A 71 -34.65 -13.10 22.32
N LYS A 72 -34.42 -14.39 22.53
CA LYS A 72 -35.43 -15.46 22.59
C LYS A 72 -36.51 -15.28 23.65
N ASP A 73 -36.22 -14.54 24.72
CA ASP A 73 -37.09 -14.41 25.89
C ASP A 73 -38.03 -13.17 25.84
N LYS A 74 -38.09 -12.44 24.72
CA LYS A 74 -38.94 -11.23 24.58
C LYS A 74 -39.92 -11.29 23.42
N SER A 75 -41.21 -11.19 23.75
CA SER A 75 -42.31 -11.02 22.77
C SER A 75 -42.28 -9.67 22.06
N THR A 76 -41.61 -8.65 22.62
CA THR A 76 -41.55 -7.27 22.13
C THR A 76 -40.15 -6.70 22.36
N LEU A 77 -39.52 -6.17 21.31
CA LEU A 77 -38.19 -5.55 21.40
C LEU A 77 -38.27 -4.05 21.70
N LYS A 78 -37.52 -3.56 22.69
CA LYS A 78 -37.41 -2.12 23.01
C LYS A 78 -36.26 -1.49 22.20
N ILE A 79 -36.56 -0.54 21.33
CA ILE A 79 -35.62 -0.01 20.32
C ILE A 79 -35.36 1.48 20.52
N GLY A 80 -34.11 1.87 20.77
CA GLY A 80 -33.70 3.28 20.86
C GLY A 80 -33.14 3.80 19.55
N LEU A 81 -33.71 4.89 19.04
CA LEU A 81 -33.34 5.57 17.80
C LEU A 81 -32.41 6.74 18.11
N VAL A 82 -31.19 6.71 17.55
CA VAL A 82 -30.13 7.70 17.75
C VAL A 82 -29.84 8.43 16.44
N ASN A 83 -29.97 9.77 16.44
CA ASN A 83 -29.77 10.61 15.26
C ASN A 83 -30.66 10.22 14.05
N LEU A 84 -31.84 9.69 14.34
CA LEU A 84 -32.93 9.37 13.41
C LEU A 84 -34.15 10.22 13.77
N ASP A 85 -35.00 10.48 12.79
CA ASP A 85 -36.34 11.04 12.98
C ASP A 85 -37.36 9.95 12.65
N ASP A 86 -38.35 9.70 13.52
CA ASP A 86 -39.31 8.56 13.50
C ASP A 86 -39.71 8.09 12.08
N VAL A 87 -40.22 9.00 11.24
CA VAL A 87 -40.70 8.71 9.87
C VAL A 87 -39.60 8.08 9.01
N SER A 88 -38.38 8.62 9.09
CA SER A 88 -37.23 8.19 8.30
C SER A 88 -36.63 6.85 8.76
N PHE A 89 -37.00 6.34 9.95
CA PHE A 89 -36.56 5.04 10.41
C PHE A 89 -37.31 3.93 9.67
N PHE A 90 -38.64 3.88 9.78
CA PHE A 90 -39.46 2.79 9.23
C PHE A 90 -39.32 2.64 7.70
N ASP A 91 -39.21 3.76 6.97
CA ASP A 91 -38.90 3.78 5.54
C ASP A 91 -37.54 3.13 5.23
N TYR A 92 -36.49 3.52 5.95
CA TYR A 92 -35.10 3.16 5.61
C TYR A 92 -34.73 1.73 6.02
N VAL A 93 -35.33 1.20 7.10
CA VAL A 93 -35.02 -0.17 7.58
C VAL A 93 -36.07 -1.23 7.20
N GLY A 94 -37.13 -0.85 6.48
CA GLY A 94 -38.16 -1.78 6.02
C GLY A 94 -39.06 -2.34 7.14
N LEU A 95 -39.36 -1.54 8.17
CA LEU A 95 -40.16 -1.97 9.35
C LEU A 95 -41.61 -1.45 9.37
N HIS A 96 -42.11 -0.88 8.27
CA HIS A 96 -43.53 -0.51 8.17
C HIS A 96 -44.45 -1.72 8.43
N GLY A 97 -45.47 -1.51 9.27
CA GLY A 97 -46.41 -2.57 9.68
C GLY A 97 -45.84 -3.67 10.59
N ALA A 98 -44.54 -3.63 10.93
CA ALA A 98 -43.92 -4.65 11.76
C ALA A 98 -44.46 -4.59 13.21
N LYS A 99 -44.95 -5.73 13.68
CA LYS A 99 -45.42 -5.94 15.06
C LYS A 99 -44.25 -6.37 15.97
N ASN A 100 -44.47 -6.36 17.28
CA ASN A 100 -43.53 -6.85 18.30
C ASN A 100 -42.28 -5.98 18.50
N MET A 101 -42.42 -4.65 18.41
CA MET A 101 -41.43 -3.68 18.87
C MET A 101 -42.09 -2.46 19.53
N GLU A 102 -41.30 -1.72 20.30
CA GLU A 102 -41.63 -0.38 20.81
C GLU A 102 -40.41 0.54 20.55
N THR A 103 -40.61 1.68 19.87
CA THR A 103 -39.54 2.62 19.51
C THR A 103 -39.45 3.82 20.44
N PHE A 104 -38.23 4.36 20.55
CA PHE A 104 -37.90 5.54 21.36
C PHE A 104 -36.93 6.47 20.65
N ASP A 105 -37.25 7.75 20.53
CA ASP A 105 -36.24 8.75 20.20
C ASP A 105 -35.29 8.98 21.39
N VAL A 106 -34.00 8.68 21.23
CA VAL A 106 -32.98 9.11 22.21
C VAL A 106 -32.69 10.59 22.00
N LYS A 107 -33.22 11.44 22.90
CA LYS A 107 -33.03 12.90 22.83
C LYS A 107 -31.71 13.32 23.50
N PHE A 108 -30.84 13.96 22.73
CA PHE A 108 -29.60 14.60 23.18
C PHE A 108 -29.29 15.84 22.33
N PRO A 109 -28.63 16.88 22.87
CA PRO A 109 -28.21 18.04 22.07
C PRO A 109 -27.12 17.63 21.06
N LYS A 110 -27.24 18.00 19.78
CA LYS A 110 -26.17 17.78 18.81
C LYS A 110 -24.97 18.69 19.13
N VAL A 111 -23.76 18.15 19.06
CA VAL A 111 -22.51 18.88 19.36
C VAL A 111 -22.41 20.15 18.53
N SER A 112 -21.91 21.23 19.15
CA SER A 112 -21.78 22.51 18.46
C SER A 112 -20.79 22.42 17.30
N ASN A 113 -21.20 22.88 16.11
CA ASN A 113 -20.35 23.04 14.93
C ASN A 113 -19.11 23.93 15.17
N LYS A 114 -19.02 24.63 16.31
CA LYS A 114 -17.82 25.36 16.75
C LYS A 114 -16.69 24.42 17.20
N ILE A 115 -17.01 23.30 17.86
CA ILE A 115 -16.04 22.30 18.32
C ILE A 115 -15.50 21.54 17.11
N LYS A 116 -14.17 21.48 16.98
CA LYS A 116 -13.43 20.82 15.90
C LYS A 116 -12.64 19.63 16.42
N TRP A 117 -12.22 18.74 15.51
CA TRP A 117 -11.41 17.57 15.87
C TRP A 117 -10.15 17.95 16.65
N LYS A 118 -9.44 19.00 16.22
CA LYS A 118 -8.26 19.57 16.91
C LYS A 118 -8.51 20.09 18.34
N ASP A 119 -9.75 20.33 18.73
CA ASP A 119 -10.09 20.79 20.08
C ASP A 119 -10.28 19.60 21.02
N LEU A 120 -10.67 18.44 20.48
CA LEU A 120 -10.61 17.13 21.14
C LEU A 120 -9.21 16.49 21.03
N PHE A 121 -8.44 16.84 20.02
CA PHE A 121 -7.10 16.31 19.78
C PHE A 121 -6.08 17.46 19.59
N PRO A 122 -5.80 18.25 20.65
CA PRO A 122 -4.74 19.25 20.62
C PRO A 122 -3.37 18.57 20.53
N GLU A 123 -2.39 19.30 20.00
CA GLU A 123 -0.99 18.87 19.89
C GLU A 123 -0.33 18.70 21.26
N TRP A 124 -0.45 19.72 22.11
CA TRP A 124 0.14 19.79 23.44
C TRP A 124 -0.93 19.89 24.53
N ILE A 125 -0.63 19.31 25.70
CA ILE A 125 -1.40 19.47 26.95
C ILE A 125 -0.44 19.63 28.13
N ASP A 126 -0.90 20.26 29.21
CA ASP A 126 -0.14 20.40 30.45
C ASP A 126 -0.16 19.10 31.28
N GLU A 127 0.69 18.14 30.90
CA GLU A 127 0.82 16.83 31.59
C GLU A 127 1.27 16.93 33.06
N LYS A 128 1.62 18.13 33.54
CA LYS A 128 2.03 18.38 34.94
C LYS A 128 1.00 19.20 35.73
N GLU A 129 -0.11 19.60 35.12
CA GLU A 129 -1.15 20.47 35.69
C GLU A 129 -0.59 21.79 36.31
N VAL A 130 0.50 22.34 35.76
CA VAL A 130 1.24 23.49 36.32
C VAL A 130 0.52 24.83 36.11
N SER A 131 -0.12 24.99 34.95
CA SER A 131 -0.89 26.17 34.57
C SER A 131 -2.40 25.92 34.62
N ALA A 132 -2.82 24.75 34.13
CA ALA A 132 -4.21 24.30 34.18
C ALA A 132 -4.28 22.77 34.02
N LYS A 133 -5.29 22.15 34.64
CA LYS A 133 -5.60 20.74 34.41
C LYS A 133 -6.09 20.54 32.97
N PRO A 134 -5.51 19.61 32.18
CA PRO A 134 -6.01 19.28 30.84
C PRO A 134 -7.45 18.74 30.92
N THR A 135 -8.34 19.34 30.13
CA THR A 135 -9.73 18.92 30.00
C THR A 135 -10.15 18.93 28.54
N CYS A 136 -11.11 18.06 28.22
CA CYS A 136 -11.70 17.99 26.90
C CYS A 136 -12.95 18.88 26.79
N PRO A 137 -13.23 19.49 25.61
CA PRO A 137 -14.52 20.07 25.30
C PRO A 137 -15.66 19.08 25.62
N GLU A 138 -16.68 19.56 26.32
CA GLU A 138 -17.85 18.75 26.67
C GLU A 138 -18.65 18.39 25.41
N ILE A 139 -18.84 17.09 25.19
CA ILE A 139 -19.73 16.55 24.17
C ILE A 139 -21.06 16.24 24.84
N PRO A 140 -22.18 16.86 24.43
CA PRO A 140 -23.47 16.61 25.07
C PRO A 140 -23.90 15.14 24.91
N MET A 141 -24.43 14.56 25.98
CA MET A 141 -24.92 13.18 26.03
C MET A 141 -26.39 13.16 26.49
N PRO A 142 -27.16 12.10 26.18
CA PRO A 142 -28.45 11.88 26.84
C PRO A 142 -28.25 11.46 28.30
N VAL A 143 -29.30 11.60 29.11
CA VAL A 143 -29.39 11.00 30.46
C VAL A 143 -29.61 9.50 30.29
N PHE A 144 -28.55 8.70 30.40
CA PHE A 144 -28.54 7.27 30.03
C PHE A 144 -29.49 6.41 30.88
N GLU A 145 -29.73 6.83 32.12
CA GLU A 145 -30.62 6.20 33.12
C GLU A 145 -32.07 6.09 32.60
N LEU A 146 -32.50 7.00 31.73
CA LEU A 146 -33.82 6.97 31.10
C LEU A 146 -33.99 5.84 30.06
N TYR A 147 -32.88 5.20 29.65
CA TYR A 147 -32.82 4.28 28.51
C TYR A 147 -32.26 2.89 28.85
N GLU A 148 -32.08 2.54 30.13
CA GLU A 148 -31.52 1.23 30.55
C GLU A 148 -32.36 0.00 30.14
N GLU A 149 -33.60 0.24 29.70
CA GLU A 149 -34.55 -0.79 29.26
C GLU A 149 -34.39 -1.20 27.79
N LEU A 150 -33.60 -0.48 26.99
CA LEU A 150 -33.42 -0.76 25.56
C LEU A 150 -32.77 -2.13 25.31
N ASP A 151 -33.27 -2.85 24.31
CA ASP A 151 -32.71 -4.14 23.85
C ASP A 151 -31.85 -3.96 22.60
N VAL A 152 -32.22 -2.99 21.76
CA VAL A 152 -31.54 -2.63 20.52
C VAL A 152 -31.34 -1.11 20.47
N VAL A 153 -30.15 -0.66 20.10
CA VAL A 153 -29.86 0.75 19.81
C VAL A 153 -29.58 0.90 18.32
N VAL A 154 -30.47 1.59 17.61
CA VAL A 154 -30.33 1.88 16.17
C VAL A 154 -29.77 3.30 16.00
N ALA A 155 -28.75 3.47 15.17
CA ALA A 155 -28.11 4.76 14.96
C ALA A 155 -27.80 5.05 13.49
N LYS A 156 -28.26 6.20 12.99
CA LYS A 156 -27.87 6.72 11.67
C LYS A 156 -26.57 7.51 11.79
N VAL A 157 -25.51 7.00 11.16
CA VAL A 157 -24.17 7.56 11.29
C VAL A 157 -24.00 8.77 10.36
N PRO A 158 -23.58 9.95 10.86
CA PRO A 158 -23.22 11.08 10.02
C PRO A 158 -22.06 10.74 9.08
N CYS A 159 -22.17 11.12 7.81
CA CYS A 159 -21.13 10.90 6.80
C CYS A 159 -20.85 12.18 5.98
N LYS A 160 -19.58 12.41 5.66
CA LYS A 160 -19.10 13.57 4.87
C LYS A 160 -18.15 13.06 3.78
N HIS A 161 -18.68 12.83 2.58
CA HIS A 161 -17.93 12.28 1.45
C HIS A 161 -17.02 13.33 0.75
N VAL A 162 -16.17 14.02 1.52
CA VAL A 162 -15.26 15.06 1.00
C VAL A 162 -13.87 14.92 1.62
N GLY A 163 -12.95 14.29 0.87
CA GLY A 163 -11.52 14.26 1.19
C GLY A 163 -11.13 13.46 2.44
N VAL A 164 -9.88 13.65 2.86
CA VAL A 164 -9.23 12.92 3.98
C VAL A 164 -9.86 13.23 5.34
N ASP A 165 -10.48 14.40 5.49
CA ASP A 165 -11.09 14.83 6.76
C ASP A 165 -12.46 14.17 7.05
N GLY A 166 -13.05 13.42 6.11
CA GLY A 166 -14.36 12.76 6.28
C GLY A 166 -14.43 11.72 7.42
N SER A 167 -13.29 11.23 7.89
CA SER A 167 -13.19 10.36 9.07
C SER A 167 -13.24 11.12 10.40
N ARG A 168 -12.80 12.39 10.43
CA ARG A 168 -12.56 13.20 11.63
C ARG A 168 -13.75 14.10 11.99
N ASP A 169 -14.96 13.52 11.99
CA ASP A 169 -16.20 14.24 12.28
C ASP A 169 -16.64 14.12 13.76
N VAL A 170 -16.67 15.24 14.47
CA VAL A 170 -17.05 15.31 15.88
C VAL A 170 -18.50 14.84 16.11
N LEU A 171 -19.42 15.09 15.16
CA LEU A 171 -20.80 14.59 15.28
C LEU A 171 -20.89 13.07 15.09
N ARG A 172 -20.03 12.49 14.24
CA ARG A 172 -19.91 11.03 14.08
C ARG A 172 -19.39 10.39 15.36
N LEU A 173 -18.38 11.00 15.99
CA LEU A 173 -17.86 10.55 17.29
C LEU A 173 -18.94 10.66 18.38
N GLN A 174 -19.66 11.78 18.47
CA GLN A 174 -20.79 11.93 19.41
C GLN A 174 -21.81 10.80 19.25
N VAL A 175 -22.30 10.54 18.03
CA VAL A 175 -23.29 9.48 17.78
C VAL A 175 -22.77 8.10 18.18
N ASN A 176 -21.51 7.77 17.89
CA ASN A 176 -20.93 6.48 18.28
C ASN A 176 -20.73 6.35 19.80
N LEU A 177 -20.36 7.44 20.49
CA LEU A 177 -20.24 7.46 21.95
C LEU A 177 -21.60 7.38 22.65
N VAL A 178 -22.64 8.04 22.13
CA VAL A 178 -24.01 7.92 22.64
C VAL A 178 -24.47 6.47 22.59
N VAL A 179 -24.29 5.79 21.45
CA VAL A 179 -24.60 4.36 21.31
C VAL A 179 -23.79 3.51 22.29
N ALA A 180 -22.47 3.71 22.36
CA ALA A 180 -21.59 2.93 23.22
C ALA A 180 -21.99 3.02 24.71
N ASN A 181 -22.35 4.21 25.18
CA ASN A 181 -22.80 4.42 26.56
C ASN A 181 -24.19 3.79 26.82
N LEU A 182 -25.16 3.95 25.91
CA LEU A 182 -26.48 3.32 26.03
C LEU A 182 -26.39 1.79 26.18
N LEU A 183 -25.53 1.14 25.38
CA LEU A 183 -25.30 -0.31 25.41
C LEU A 183 -24.68 -0.76 26.74
N VAL A 184 -23.70 0.00 27.26
CA VAL A 184 -23.08 -0.32 28.57
C VAL A 184 -24.07 -0.08 29.70
N SER A 185 -24.78 1.05 29.77
CA SER A 185 -25.74 1.33 30.85
C SER A 185 -26.91 0.34 30.85
N GLY A 186 -27.49 0.04 29.68
CA GLY A 186 -28.60 -0.92 29.58
C GLY A 186 -28.20 -2.39 29.79
N GLY A 187 -26.94 -2.75 29.50
CA GLY A 187 -26.46 -4.13 29.51
C GLY A 187 -25.64 -4.54 30.73
N TRP A 188 -24.72 -3.68 31.19
CA TRP A 188 -23.69 -4.02 32.19
C TRP A 188 -24.28 -4.37 33.55
N ASN A 189 -25.09 -3.48 34.13
CA ASN A 189 -25.69 -3.67 35.45
C ASN A 189 -26.68 -4.85 35.49
N LYS A 190 -27.24 -5.21 34.33
CA LYS A 190 -28.21 -6.31 34.14
C LYS A 190 -27.56 -7.60 33.62
N ASN A 191 -26.23 -7.62 33.44
CA ASN A 191 -25.42 -8.69 32.83
C ASN A 191 -26.07 -9.32 31.57
N ARG A 192 -26.62 -8.49 30.68
CA ARG A 192 -27.38 -8.92 29.51
C ARG A 192 -26.78 -8.36 28.22
N PRO A 193 -26.90 -9.05 27.07
CA PRO A 193 -26.56 -8.46 25.78
C PRO A 193 -27.53 -7.30 25.46
N VAL A 194 -26.99 -6.25 24.84
CA VAL A 194 -27.75 -5.20 24.17
C VAL A 194 -27.11 -5.02 22.80
N TYR A 195 -27.92 -4.90 21.76
CA TYR A 195 -27.47 -5.00 20.38
C TYR A 195 -27.41 -3.61 19.73
N ALA A 196 -26.47 -3.41 18.82
CA ALA A 196 -26.33 -2.15 18.08
C ALA A 196 -26.66 -2.36 16.61
N VAL A 197 -27.41 -1.44 15.99
CA VAL A 197 -27.69 -1.44 14.55
C VAL A 197 -27.25 -0.09 13.98
N PHE A 198 -26.22 -0.08 13.15
CA PHE A 198 -25.73 1.12 12.49
C PHE A 198 -26.26 1.22 11.07
N ILE A 199 -26.56 2.45 10.65
CA ILE A 199 -27.19 2.77 9.36
C ILE A 199 -26.41 3.87 8.66
N GLY A 200 -26.12 3.68 7.37
CA GLY A 200 -25.54 4.66 6.45
C GLY A 200 -24.06 4.42 6.13
N ASP A 201 -23.72 4.71 4.88
CA ASP A 201 -22.52 4.36 4.09
C ASP A 201 -21.16 4.47 4.81
N CYS A 202 -21.05 5.35 5.82
CA CYS A 202 -19.83 5.52 6.60
C CYS A 202 -19.53 4.35 7.56
N GLY A 203 -20.56 3.63 8.03
CA GLY A 203 -20.46 2.64 9.12
C GLY A 203 -20.07 3.24 10.48
N PRO A 204 -20.10 2.44 11.57
CA PRO A 204 -19.66 2.88 12.89
C PRO A 204 -18.15 3.16 12.96
N MET A 205 -17.70 3.76 14.07
CA MET A 205 -16.29 3.91 14.38
C MET A 205 -15.73 2.59 14.91
N TRP A 206 -14.90 1.94 14.11
CA TRP A 206 -14.33 0.62 14.39
C TRP A 206 -13.34 0.59 15.58
N GLU A 207 -12.87 1.76 16.03
CA GLU A 207 -12.11 1.92 17.28
C GLU A 207 -13.00 1.78 18.52
N ILE A 208 -14.33 1.85 18.37
CA ILE A 208 -15.33 1.64 19.42
C ILE A 208 -16.01 0.28 19.22
N PHE A 209 -16.44 -0.01 17.98
CA PHE A 209 -17.20 -1.22 17.63
C PHE A 209 -16.30 -2.22 16.87
N ARG A 210 -15.87 -3.28 17.55
CA ARG A 210 -14.92 -4.27 17.01
C ARG A 210 -15.57 -5.09 15.90
N CYS A 211 -14.84 -5.41 14.84
CA CYS A 211 -15.42 -6.16 13.72
C CYS A 211 -15.66 -7.65 14.05
N GLU A 212 -15.09 -8.14 15.15
CA GLU A 212 -15.38 -9.43 15.77
C GLU A 212 -16.75 -9.48 16.47
N ASP A 213 -17.35 -8.33 16.79
CA ASP A 213 -18.66 -8.21 17.43
C ASP A 213 -19.80 -8.10 16.39
N ILE A 214 -19.50 -8.16 15.09
CA ILE A 214 -20.50 -8.10 14.01
C ILE A 214 -21.25 -9.42 13.92
N LEU A 215 -22.59 -9.36 13.97
CA LEU A 215 -23.48 -10.47 13.63
C LEU A 215 -23.88 -10.45 12.16
N LEU A 216 -24.10 -9.26 11.58
CA LEU A 216 -24.62 -9.09 10.22
C LEU A 216 -24.13 -7.78 9.60
N HIS A 217 -23.91 -7.78 8.29
CA HIS A 217 -23.54 -6.60 7.50
C HIS A 217 -24.16 -6.72 6.10
N GLU A 218 -25.09 -5.82 5.79
CA GLU A 218 -25.91 -5.80 4.58
C GLU A 218 -25.86 -4.37 4.00
N GLU A 219 -25.11 -4.18 2.91
CA GLU A 219 -24.90 -2.90 2.21
C GLU A 219 -24.53 -1.71 3.11
N ASN A 220 -25.54 -0.99 3.62
CA ASN A 220 -25.44 0.20 4.47
C ASN A 220 -25.95 -0.03 5.91
N LEU A 221 -26.08 -1.29 6.34
CA LEU A 221 -26.55 -1.69 7.66
C LEU A 221 -25.59 -2.68 8.33
N TRP A 222 -25.29 -2.47 9.61
CA TRP A 222 -24.44 -3.36 10.43
C TRP A 222 -25.11 -3.68 11.76
N VAL A 223 -25.20 -4.97 12.12
CA VAL A 223 -25.68 -5.44 13.43
C VAL A 223 -24.51 -5.94 14.27
N TYR A 224 -24.43 -5.49 15.52
CA TYR A 224 -23.38 -5.86 16.48
C TYR A 224 -23.96 -6.44 17.79
N LYS A 225 -23.18 -7.33 18.42
CA LYS A 225 -23.34 -7.85 19.78
C LYS A 225 -22.07 -7.58 20.60
N PRO A 226 -21.84 -6.34 21.08
CA PRO A 226 -20.53 -5.95 21.63
C PRO A 226 -20.15 -6.61 22.95
N GLU A 227 -18.86 -6.89 23.15
CA GLU A 227 -18.33 -7.27 24.47
C GLU A 227 -18.35 -6.04 25.40
N LEU A 228 -19.42 -5.91 26.19
CA LEU A 228 -19.67 -4.76 27.07
C LEU A 228 -18.49 -4.45 28.01
N LYS A 229 -17.66 -5.43 28.39
CA LYS A 229 -16.46 -5.23 29.21
C LYS A 229 -15.38 -4.39 28.52
N ARG A 230 -15.10 -4.64 27.23
CA ARG A 230 -14.17 -3.80 26.45
C ARG A 230 -14.83 -2.49 25.99
N LEU A 231 -16.12 -2.51 25.71
CA LEU A 231 -16.86 -1.28 25.41
C LEU A 231 -16.86 -0.32 26.63
N LYS A 232 -17.00 -0.84 27.86
CA LYS A 232 -16.81 -0.08 29.11
C LYS A 232 -15.39 0.47 29.25
N GLN A 233 -14.36 -0.33 28.92
CA GLN A 233 -12.97 0.17 28.89
C GLN A 233 -12.78 1.32 27.89
N LYS A 234 -13.56 1.38 26.80
CA LYS A 234 -13.54 2.50 25.86
C LYS A 234 -14.22 3.77 26.37
N ILE A 235 -15.47 3.68 26.83
CA ILE A 235 -16.24 4.89 27.18
C ILE A 235 -15.72 5.61 28.44
N LEU A 236 -14.92 4.94 29.28
CA LEU A 236 -14.24 5.59 30.40
C LEU A 236 -12.97 6.36 29.98
N MET A 237 -12.41 6.12 28.79
CA MET A 237 -11.29 6.92 28.29
C MET A 237 -11.74 8.34 27.95
N PRO A 238 -10.85 9.36 28.03
CA PRO A 238 -11.17 10.69 27.54
C PRO A 238 -11.63 10.69 26.08
N VAL A 239 -12.57 11.59 25.77
CA VAL A 239 -13.21 11.73 24.45
C VAL A 239 -12.20 12.02 23.33
N GLY A 240 -11.03 12.58 23.64
CA GLY A 240 -9.89 12.69 22.72
C GLY A 240 -8.58 12.95 23.47
N SER A 241 -7.49 13.24 22.73
CA SER A 241 -6.14 13.44 23.29
C SER A 241 -5.94 14.76 24.07
N CYS A 242 -7.02 15.53 24.29
CA CYS A 242 -7.10 16.73 25.14
C CYS A 242 -6.87 16.49 26.65
N GLN A 243 -6.86 15.23 27.09
CA GLN A 243 -6.59 14.84 28.46
C GLN A 243 -5.75 13.55 28.48
N LEU A 244 -4.92 13.38 29.51
CA LEU A 244 -4.24 12.10 29.75
C LEU A 244 -5.25 11.01 30.09
N ALA A 245 -5.10 9.85 29.44
CA ALA A 245 -5.85 8.66 29.78
C ALA A 245 -5.34 8.06 31.09
N ARG A 246 -6.26 7.69 31.99
CA ARG A 246 -5.96 7.03 33.27
C ARG A 246 -6.10 5.51 33.15
N PRO A 247 -5.44 4.70 34.00
CA PRO A 247 -5.69 3.26 34.09
C PRO A 247 -7.16 2.97 34.43
N PHE A 248 -7.76 2.00 33.72
CA PHE A 248 -9.16 1.59 33.93
C PHE A 248 -9.50 1.30 35.40
N SER A 249 -8.57 0.67 36.14
CA SER A 249 -8.71 0.35 37.57
C SER A 249 -8.81 1.57 38.49
N GLU A 250 -8.17 2.68 38.14
CA GLU A 250 -8.28 3.94 38.87
C GLU A 250 -9.62 4.63 38.55
N GLN A 251 -10.04 4.56 37.28
CA GLN A 251 -11.29 5.17 36.83
C GLN A 251 -12.54 4.48 37.39
N GLU A 252 -12.57 3.15 37.52
CA GLU A 252 -13.69 2.46 38.20
C GLU A 252 -13.77 2.86 39.68
N GLN A 253 -12.64 3.08 40.35
CA GLN A 253 -12.60 3.54 41.75
C GLN A 253 -13.04 5.00 41.94
N GLU A 254 -12.93 5.86 40.92
CA GLU A 254 -13.45 7.23 40.96
C GLU A 254 -14.92 7.32 40.53
N SER A 255 -15.31 6.65 39.44
CA SER A 255 -16.63 6.82 38.80
C SER A 255 -17.77 6.05 39.46
N TRP A 256 -17.50 4.95 40.19
CA TRP A 256 -18.53 4.08 40.77
C TRP A 256 -18.56 4.04 42.31
N LYS A 257 -18.14 5.13 42.98
CA LYS A 257 -18.26 5.27 44.46
C LYS A 257 -19.70 5.27 45.00
N SER A 258 -20.71 5.22 44.12
CA SER A 258 -22.15 5.23 44.45
C SER A 258 -22.82 3.85 44.45
N TYR A 259 -22.16 2.78 43.98
CA TYR A 259 -22.77 1.44 43.88
C TYR A 259 -21.93 0.33 44.54
N PRO A 260 -22.54 -0.66 45.21
CA PRO A 260 -21.83 -1.63 46.04
C PRO A 260 -21.08 -2.68 45.22
N ALA A 261 -19.76 -2.74 45.37
CA ALA A 261 -18.85 -3.67 44.69
C ALA A 261 -18.93 -5.13 45.21
N SER A 262 -20.13 -5.71 45.17
CA SER A 262 -20.45 -7.02 45.79
C SER A 262 -20.60 -8.18 44.79
N THR A 263 -20.77 -7.91 43.50
CA THR A 263 -21.03 -8.91 42.44
C THR A 263 -19.95 -8.93 41.35
N LEU A 264 -18.68 -8.93 41.77
CA LEU A 264 -17.56 -9.17 40.86
C LEU A 264 -17.32 -10.69 40.75
N ASP A 265 -17.94 -11.30 39.73
CA ASP A 265 -17.97 -12.76 39.59
C ASP A 265 -16.56 -13.37 39.43
N LYS A 266 -16.33 -14.50 40.11
CA LYS A 266 -15.03 -15.18 40.23
C LYS A 266 -14.83 -16.28 39.18
N THR A 267 -15.64 -16.31 38.13
CA THR A 267 -15.54 -17.29 37.05
C THR A 267 -14.30 -17.05 36.18
N PHE A 268 -13.36 -17.99 36.24
CA PHE A 268 -12.17 -18.12 35.40
C PHE A 268 -11.15 -16.96 35.45
N HIS A 269 -10.34 -16.95 36.51
CA HIS A 269 -9.04 -16.27 36.54
C HIS A 269 -8.02 -16.89 35.56
N LYS A 270 -8.22 -16.73 34.26
CA LYS A 270 -7.15 -16.87 33.28
C LYS A 270 -6.36 -15.56 33.30
N LYS A 271 -5.13 -15.56 33.84
CA LYS A 271 -4.24 -14.38 33.80
C LYS A 271 -4.12 -13.94 32.33
N PRO A 272 -4.39 -12.67 31.98
CA PRO A 272 -4.32 -12.23 30.59
C PRO A 272 -2.93 -12.49 30.02
N ARG A 273 -2.90 -13.01 28.79
CA ARG A 273 -1.67 -13.32 28.07
C ARG A 273 -1.16 -12.02 27.48
N GLU A 274 -0.08 -11.51 28.06
CA GLU A 274 0.42 -10.16 27.82
C GLU A 274 1.90 -10.22 27.45
N ALA A 275 2.27 -9.53 26.36
CA ALA A 275 3.62 -9.53 25.81
C ALA A 275 4.09 -8.14 25.38
N TYR A 276 5.41 -7.91 25.51
CA TYR A 276 6.10 -6.87 24.75
C TYR A 276 6.45 -7.41 23.37
N VAL A 277 6.12 -6.63 22.35
CA VAL A 277 6.34 -7.01 20.95
C VAL A 277 7.26 -6.00 20.29
N THR A 278 8.28 -6.49 19.59
CA THR A 278 9.05 -5.69 18.63
C THR A 278 9.11 -6.38 17.27
N VAL A 279 9.47 -5.63 16.23
CA VAL A 279 9.61 -6.15 14.85
C VAL A 279 10.99 -5.76 14.33
N ILE A 280 11.69 -6.71 13.71
CA ILE A 280 12.86 -6.42 12.86
C ILE A 280 12.59 -7.02 11.48
N HIS A 281 12.81 -6.23 10.44
CA HIS A 281 12.68 -6.68 9.06
C HIS A 281 13.71 -5.99 8.16
N SER A 282 14.09 -6.65 7.07
CA SER A 282 14.91 -6.08 5.98
C SER A 282 16.36 -5.67 6.33
N SER A 283 16.78 -5.66 7.60
CA SER A 283 18.14 -5.29 7.99
C SER A 283 18.50 -5.76 9.41
N GLU A 284 19.74 -6.21 9.60
CA GLU A 284 20.29 -6.53 10.92
C GLU A 284 20.71 -5.31 11.75
N ALA A 285 20.66 -4.08 11.19
CA ALA A 285 21.14 -2.86 11.84
C ALA A 285 20.43 -2.50 13.17
N TYR A 286 19.32 -3.17 13.48
CA TYR A 286 18.52 -3.03 14.70
C TYR A 286 18.62 -4.23 15.66
N VAL A 287 19.42 -5.26 15.35
CA VAL A 287 19.59 -6.45 16.21
C VAL A 287 20.12 -6.06 17.59
N CYS A 288 21.20 -5.27 17.66
CA CYS A 288 21.71 -4.72 18.93
C CYS A 288 20.65 -3.87 19.66
N GLY A 289 19.84 -3.10 18.93
CA GLY A 289 18.75 -2.31 19.50
C GLY A 289 17.68 -3.18 20.18
N ALA A 290 17.23 -4.26 19.53
CA ALA A 290 16.29 -5.19 20.15
C ALA A 290 16.91 -6.01 21.30
N ILE A 291 18.21 -6.31 21.27
CA ILE A 291 18.92 -6.90 22.41
C ILE A 291 18.89 -5.91 23.59
N ALA A 292 19.23 -4.64 23.36
CA ALA A 292 19.14 -3.59 24.37
C ALA A 292 17.72 -3.40 24.92
N LEU A 293 16.71 -3.43 24.06
CA LEU A 293 15.30 -3.36 24.45
C LEU A 293 14.92 -4.50 25.40
N ALA A 294 15.15 -5.76 25.00
CA ALA A 294 14.84 -6.93 25.85
C ALA A 294 15.58 -6.90 27.19
N GLN A 295 16.89 -6.64 27.16
CA GLN A 295 17.70 -6.57 28.37
C GLN A 295 17.24 -5.42 29.29
N SER A 296 16.82 -4.28 28.73
CA SER A 296 16.25 -3.17 29.51
C SER A 296 14.91 -3.55 30.18
N ILE A 297 14.01 -4.22 29.47
CA ILE A 297 12.73 -4.70 30.02
C ILE A 297 12.97 -5.72 31.15
N ILE A 298 13.87 -6.69 30.94
CA ILE A 298 14.25 -7.69 31.96
C ILE A 298 14.84 -7.01 33.21
N LEU A 299 15.72 -6.01 33.03
CA LEU A 299 16.31 -5.23 34.13
C LEU A 299 15.29 -4.37 34.91
N THR A 300 14.07 -4.20 34.41
CA THR A 300 12.94 -3.59 35.15
C THR A 300 12.02 -4.61 35.83
N ASN A 301 12.42 -5.89 35.91
CA ASN A 301 11.66 -6.98 36.53
C ASN A 301 10.25 -7.17 35.93
N SER A 302 10.11 -7.03 34.60
CA SER A 302 8.85 -7.33 33.92
C SER A 302 8.46 -8.81 34.03
N THR A 303 7.16 -9.09 34.11
CA THR A 303 6.61 -10.46 34.20
C THR A 303 6.00 -10.96 32.89
N ARG A 304 6.32 -10.31 31.77
CA ARG A 304 5.63 -10.45 30.49
C ARG A 304 6.47 -11.16 29.44
N ASP A 305 5.80 -11.76 28.47
CA ASP A 305 6.47 -12.42 27.37
C ASP A 305 7.19 -11.40 26.47
N LEU A 306 8.40 -11.73 26.04
CA LEU A 306 9.12 -10.97 25.01
C LEU A 306 8.94 -11.68 23.66
N VAL A 307 8.26 -11.04 22.71
CA VAL A 307 7.99 -11.61 21.37
C VAL A 307 8.62 -10.72 20.28
N LEU A 308 9.43 -11.33 19.41
CA LEU A 308 10.05 -10.61 18.30
C LEU A 308 9.58 -11.18 16.97
N LEU A 309 9.04 -10.31 16.12
CA LEU A 309 8.66 -10.67 14.75
C LEU A 309 9.86 -10.42 13.84
N ALA A 310 10.47 -11.50 13.33
CA ALA A 310 11.60 -11.44 12.42
C ALA A 310 11.20 -11.94 11.04
N ASP A 311 11.68 -11.31 9.98
CA ASP A 311 11.62 -11.92 8.64
C ASP A 311 12.87 -12.75 8.34
N ASP A 312 12.91 -13.33 7.14
CA ASP A 312 14.03 -14.18 6.70
C ASP A 312 15.32 -13.40 6.35
N SER A 313 15.35 -12.06 6.48
CA SER A 313 16.58 -11.27 6.31
C SER A 313 17.47 -11.25 7.55
N ILE A 314 17.02 -11.80 8.68
CA ILE A 314 17.78 -11.83 9.94
C ILE A 314 18.52 -13.16 10.04
N SER A 315 19.85 -13.10 10.13
CA SER A 315 20.73 -14.27 10.01
C SER A 315 20.53 -15.28 11.15
N PRO A 316 20.84 -16.57 10.96
CA PRO A 316 20.84 -17.55 12.04
C PRO A 316 21.68 -17.14 13.25
N LYS A 317 22.80 -16.41 13.04
CA LYS A 317 23.62 -15.86 14.14
C LYS A 317 22.82 -14.82 14.94
N SER A 318 22.24 -13.82 14.29
CA SER A 318 21.43 -12.79 14.96
C SER A 318 20.18 -13.37 15.63
N LEU A 319 19.52 -14.35 14.99
CA LEU A 319 18.41 -15.08 15.60
C LEU A 319 18.84 -15.94 16.82
N HIS A 320 20.12 -16.30 16.96
CA HIS A 320 20.64 -16.90 18.18
C HIS A 320 20.78 -15.84 19.28
N GLY A 321 21.48 -14.72 19.01
CA GLY A 321 21.66 -13.63 19.97
C GLY A 321 20.34 -13.02 20.47
N LEU A 322 19.35 -12.88 19.58
CA LEU A 322 18.01 -12.41 19.98
C LEU A 322 17.29 -13.39 20.91
N ARG A 323 17.47 -14.71 20.74
CA ARG A 323 16.94 -15.72 21.69
C ARG A 323 17.69 -15.67 23.03
N ALA A 324 19.02 -15.58 23.00
CA ALA A 324 19.84 -15.44 24.20
C ALA A 324 19.49 -14.16 25.00
N ALA A 325 19.10 -13.09 24.31
CA ALA A 325 18.61 -11.85 24.94
C ALA A 325 17.20 -11.97 25.54
N GLY A 326 16.47 -13.05 25.28
CA GLY A 326 15.15 -13.36 25.84
C GLY A 326 13.98 -13.42 24.84
N TRP A 327 14.17 -13.10 23.55
CA TRP A 327 13.06 -13.02 22.59
C TRP A 327 12.52 -14.37 22.13
N LYS A 328 11.21 -14.58 22.28
CA LYS A 328 10.44 -15.60 21.57
C LYS A 328 10.28 -15.20 20.11
N ILE A 329 11.14 -15.72 19.25
CA ILE A 329 11.15 -15.40 17.81
C ILE A 329 9.93 -16.01 17.10
N LYS A 330 9.14 -15.16 16.43
CA LYS A 330 8.16 -15.58 15.42
C LYS A 330 8.64 -15.14 14.03
N LYS A 331 8.79 -16.10 13.12
CA LYS A 331 9.05 -15.79 11.70
C LYS A 331 7.80 -15.20 11.04
N ILE A 332 7.97 -14.07 10.35
CA ILE A 332 6.91 -13.38 9.60
C ILE A 332 7.29 -13.18 8.14
N LYS A 333 6.29 -13.25 7.25
CA LYS A 333 6.42 -12.69 5.89
C LYS A 333 6.26 -11.17 5.98
N ARG A 334 7.24 -10.40 5.50
CA ARG A 334 7.16 -8.93 5.42
C ARG A 334 5.86 -8.48 4.73
N ILE A 335 5.37 -7.30 5.09
CA ILE A 335 4.25 -6.63 4.42
C ILE A 335 4.80 -5.35 3.78
N ARG A 336 4.65 -5.22 2.47
CA ARG A 336 5.07 -4.04 1.73
C ARG A 336 4.09 -2.89 1.92
N SER A 337 4.58 -1.74 2.35
CA SER A 337 3.90 -0.44 2.35
C SER A 337 3.61 -0.03 0.89
N PRO A 338 2.36 -0.02 0.38
CA PRO A 338 2.13 0.04 -1.07
C PRO A 338 2.57 1.35 -1.70
N HIS A 339 2.26 2.47 -1.04
CA HIS A 339 2.58 3.83 -1.50
C HIS A 339 4.08 4.17 -1.37
N ALA A 340 4.85 3.38 -0.60
CA ALA A 340 6.30 3.58 -0.50
C ALA A 340 7.01 3.25 -1.84
N PRO A 341 8.03 4.03 -2.25
CA PRO A 341 8.90 3.68 -3.37
C PRO A 341 9.59 2.32 -3.19
N LYS A 342 10.08 1.74 -4.28
CA LYS A 342 10.91 0.53 -4.23
C LYS A 342 12.25 0.86 -3.53
N ASN A 343 12.72 -0.01 -2.65
CA ASN A 343 13.96 0.15 -1.87
C ASN A 343 13.98 1.39 -0.93
N ALA A 344 12.84 2.05 -0.68
CA ALA A 344 12.75 3.10 0.32
C ALA A 344 12.85 2.51 1.73
N TYR A 345 13.41 3.26 2.70
CA TYR A 345 13.55 2.80 4.08
C TYR A 345 12.21 2.36 4.70
N ASN A 346 11.10 2.99 4.29
CA ASN A 346 9.74 2.70 4.75
C ASN A 346 9.00 1.64 3.92
N GLU A 347 9.63 1.02 2.91
CA GLU A 347 9.01 0.03 2.01
C GLU A 347 8.39 -1.16 2.75
N TRP A 348 8.95 -1.53 3.90
CA TRP A 348 8.57 -2.73 4.65
C TRP A 348 7.94 -2.46 6.02
N ASN A 349 7.78 -1.18 6.40
CA ASN A 349 7.24 -0.77 7.70
C ASN A 349 5.84 -1.31 8.00
N TYR A 350 5.00 -1.54 6.98
CA TYR A 350 3.69 -2.18 7.17
C TYR A 350 3.82 -3.62 7.71
N SER A 351 5.02 -4.21 7.79
CA SER A 351 5.26 -5.44 8.56
C SER A 351 4.91 -5.28 10.05
N LYS A 352 4.93 -4.05 10.60
CA LYS A 352 4.40 -3.73 11.93
C LYS A 352 2.92 -4.14 12.07
N LEU A 353 2.14 -4.17 10.99
CA LEU A 353 0.75 -4.68 11.03
C LEU A 353 0.64 -6.17 11.43
N ARG A 354 1.72 -6.96 11.34
CA ARG A 354 1.74 -8.37 11.79
C ARG A 354 1.45 -8.55 13.28
N ILE A 355 1.58 -7.50 14.10
CA ILE A 355 1.28 -7.53 15.54
C ILE A 355 -0.18 -7.97 15.79
N TRP A 356 -1.13 -7.52 14.96
CA TRP A 356 -2.53 -7.94 15.07
C TRP A 356 -2.77 -9.44 14.78
N GLN A 357 -1.78 -10.19 14.29
CA GLN A 357 -1.91 -11.64 14.12
C GLN A 357 -1.55 -12.45 15.39
N LEU A 358 -1.09 -11.80 16.46
CA LEU A 358 -0.64 -12.43 17.71
C LEU A 358 -1.78 -12.81 18.66
N ILE A 359 -2.79 -13.51 18.13
CA ILE A 359 -4.02 -13.89 18.84
C ILE A 359 -3.81 -14.92 19.98
N GLU A 360 -2.58 -15.41 20.18
CA GLU A 360 -2.17 -16.08 21.41
C GLU A 360 -1.93 -15.14 22.60
N TYR A 361 -2.00 -13.83 22.40
CA TYR A 361 -2.00 -12.78 23.42
C TYR A 361 -3.31 -12.00 23.40
N ASP A 362 -3.76 -11.58 24.57
CA ASP A 362 -5.03 -10.88 24.78
C ASP A 362 -4.84 -9.35 24.66
N LYS A 363 -3.63 -8.86 25.03
CA LYS A 363 -3.10 -7.51 24.77
C LYS A 363 -1.59 -7.57 24.55
N VAL A 364 -1.06 -6.64 23.75
CA VAL A 364 0.40 -6.49 23.53
C VAL A 364 0.81 -5.01 23.59
N ILE A 365 1.92 -4.71 24.27
CA ILE A 365 2.58 -3.41 24.13
C ILE A 365 3.61 -3.55 23.01
N PHE A 366 3.38 -2.84 21.91
CA PHE A 366 4.38 -2.71 20.86
C PHE A 366 5.44 -1.67 21.27
N ILE A 367 6.71 -1.95 20.99
CA ILE A 367 7.82 -1.00 21.11
C ILE A 367 8.78 -1.18 19.92
N ASP A 368 9.13 -0.10 19.21
CA ASP A 368 10.16 -0.12 18.17
C ASP A 368 11.54 -0.45 18.78
N SER A 369 12.41 -1.07 17.98
CA SER A 369 13.69 -1.64 18.43
C SER A 369 14.80 -0.61 18.70
N ASP A 370 14.48 0.69 18.70
CA ASP A 370 15.34 1.82 19.09
C ASP A 370 14.86 2.55 20.35
N PHE A 371 14.16 1.83 21.21
CA PHE A 371 13.82 2.23 22.58
C PHE A 371 14.75 1.60 23.64
N VAL A 372 14.84 2.26 24.80
CA VAL A 372 15.30 1.66 26.06
C VAL A 372 14.25 1.92 27.14
N VAL A 373 13.97 0.91 27.97
CA VAL A 373 13.03 0.96 29.09
C VAL A 373 13.80 1.11 30.41
N PHE A 374 13.54 2.17 31.17
CA PHE A 374 14.24 2.50 32.42
C PHE A 374 13.41 2.21 33.67
N ARG A 375 12.09 2.10 33.51
CA ARG A 375 11.12 1.85 34.58
C ARG A 375 10.12 0.81 34.08
N ASN A 376 9.64 -0.05 34.98
CA ASN A 376 8.67 -1.08 34.63
C ASN A 376 7.38 -0.43 34.06
N ILE A 377 6.87 -0.98 32.95
CA ILE A 377 5.64 -0.50 32.29
C ILE A 377 4.56 -1.60 32.16
N ASP A 378 4.63 -2.67 32.97
CA ASP A 378 3.62 -3.74 33.04
C ASP A 378 2.22 -3.19 33.39
N GLN A 379 2.15 -2.04 34.10
CA GLN A 379 0.89 -1.40 34.46
C GLN A 379 0.10 -0.90 33.24
N PHE A 380 0.76 -0.57 32.12
CA PHE A 380 0.10 0.03 30.96
C PHE A 380 -0.70 -0.97 30.10
N PHE A 381 -0.64 -2.27 30.39
CA PHE A 381 -1.57 -3.26 29.84
C PHE A 381 -3.03 -3.06 30.31
N SER A 382 -3.28 -2.25 31.35
CA SER A 382 -4.65 -1.88 31.75
C SER A 382 -5.42 -1.12 30.67
N TYR A 383 -4.73 -0.42 29.77
CA TYR A 383 -5.32 0.48 28.77
C TYR A 383 -5.90 -0.26 27.55
N PRO A 384 -6.93 0.28 26.87
CA PRO A 384 -7.47 -0.30 25.65
C PRO A 384 -6.72 0.16 24.38
N GLU A 385 -6.82 -0.63 23.30
CA GLU A 385 -6.33 -0.22 21.97
C GLU A 385 -7.17 0.94 21.39
N LEU A 386 -6.63 2.02 20.83
CA LEU A 386 -5.21 2.38 20.69
C LEU A 386 -4.90 3.50 21.68
N SER A 387 -4.10 3.18 22.69
CA SER A 387 -3.48 4.16 23.58
C SER A 387 -1.99 4.28 23.22
N ALA A 388 -1.51 5.51 23.11
CA ALA A 388 -0.17 5.82 22.63
C ALA A 388 0.29 7.21 23.10
N ALA A 389 1.59 7.48 23.01
CA ALA A 389 2.11 8.82 23.26
C ALA A 389 1.81 9.77 22.08
N GLY A 390 1.50 11.03 22.38
CA GLY A 390 1.29 12.05 21.36
C GLY A 390 2.56 12.42 20.59
N ASN A 391 2.37 12.99 19.40
CA ASN A 391 3.41 13.55 18.53
C ASN A 391 3.04 15.00 18.15
N ASP A 392 3.77 15.63 17.22
CA ASP A 392 3.41 16.90 16.59
C ASP A 392 1.98 16.84 16.01
N GLY A 393 1.15 17.86 16.19
CA GLY A 393 -0.25 17.89 15.75
C GLY A 393 -1.20 16.92 16.48
N TYR A 394 -2.33 16.61 15.86
CA TYR A 394 -3.43 15.81 16.47
C TYR A 394 -3.20 14.28 16.46
N ILE A 395 -1.95 13.83 16.26
CA ILE A 395 -1.57 12.45 15.94
C ILE A 395 -0.72 11.80 17.04
N PHE A 396 -0.70 10.46 17.05
CA PHE A 396 0.16 9.67 17.94
C PHE A 396 1.44 9.20 17.24
N ASN A 397 2.46 8.91 18.05
CA ASN A 397 3.71 8.30 17.61
C ASN A 397 3.59 6.76 17.63
N SER A 398 3.88 6.06 16.52
CA SER A 398 3.73 4.59 16.42
C SER A 398 4.95 3.81 16.94
N GLY A 399 5.87 4.48 17.64
CA GLY A 399 7.02 3.85 18.31
C GLY A 399 6.63 3.04 19.54
N VAL A 400 5.55 3.42 20.25
CA VAL A 400 5.05 2.69 21.42
C VAL A 400 3.53 2.81 21.55
N MET A 401 2.83 1.68 21.59
CA MET A 401 1.36 1.58 21.52
C MET A 401 0.85 0.34 22.26
N ILE A 402 -0.34 0.40 22.89
CA ILE A 402 -1.10 -0.81 23.28
C ILE A 402 -2.00 -1.26 22.12
N ILE A 403 -1.96 -2.57 21.83
CA ILE A 403 -2.69 -3.24 20.75
C ILE A 403 -3.47 -4.44 21.31
N GLU A 404 -4.64 -4.71 20.74
CA GLU A 404 -5.49 -5.88 21.01
C GLU A 404 -5.47 -6.80 19.77
N PRO A 405 -4.65 -7.87 19.76
CA PRO A 405 -4.45 -8.69 18.57
C PRO A 405 -5.74 -9.30 18.03
N SER A 406 -5.96 -9.12 16.72
CA SER A 406 -7.20 -9.49 16.04
C SER A 406 -6.95 -9.84 14.58
N LYS A 407 -7.36 -11.05 14.18
CA LYS A 407 -7.39 -11.45 12.75
C LYS A 407 -8.31 -10.54 11.93
N CYS A 408 -9.43 -10.09 12.50
CA CYS A 408 -10.40 -9.24 11.81
C CYS A 408 -9.84 -7.83 11.58
N LYS A 409 -9.28 -7.19 12.61
CA LYS A 409 -8.60 -5.89 12.46
C LYS A 409 -7.39 -6.00 11.53
N PHE A 410 -6.61 -7.08 11.61
CA PHE A 410 -5.53 -7.35 10.66
C PHE A 410 -6.03 -7.42 9.21
N GLN A 411 -7.15 -8.10 8.94
CA GLN A 411 -7.76 -8.16 7.61
C GLN A 411 -8.25 -6.78 7.16
N ASN A 412 -8.91 -6.00 8.01
CA ASN A 412 -9.37 -4.64 7.67
C ASN A 412 -8.19 -3.70 7.36
N LEU A 413 -7.18 -3.66 8.24
CA LEU A 413 -5.91 -2.95 8.02
C LEU A 413 -5.25 -3.39 6.71
N MET A 414 -5.24 -4.70 6.43
CA MET A 414 -4.65 -5.23 5.20
C MET A 414 -5.44 -4.89 3.94
N ASN A 415 -6.77 -4.77 4.00
CA ASN A 415 -7.58 -4.35 2.86
C ASN A 415 -7.37 -2.84 2.59
N LYS A 416 -7.54 -2.02 3.63
CA LYS A 416 -7.38 -0.56 3.55
C LYS A 416 -5.96 -0.08 3.24
N ARG A 417 -4.94 -0.95 3.34
CA ARG A 417 -3.53 -0.63 3.04
C ARG A 417 -3.24 -0.09 1.63
N PHE A 418 -4.19 -0.25 0.69
CA PHE A 418 -4.11 0.27 -0.69
C PHE A 418 -4.99 1.50 -0.94
N GLU A 419 -5.99 1.72 -0.09
CA GLU A 419 -7.00 2.79 -0.23
C GLU A 419 -6.61 4.01 0.60
N VAL A 420 -6.09 3.79 1.81
CA VAL A 420 -5.74 4.83 2.78
C VAL A 420 -4.26 5.15 2.66
N GLY A 421 -3.97 6.32 2.06
CA GLY A 421 -2.61 6.83 1.93
C GLY A 421 -2.01 7.25 3.28
N SER A 422 -0.75 6.89 3.52
CA SER A 422 0.01 7.31 4.70
C SER A 422 0.66 8.67 4.47
N TYR A 423 0.39 9.66 5.34
CA TYR A 423 0.94 11.03 5.18
C TYR A 423 2.48 11.11 5.21
N ASN A 424 3.17 10.09 5.75
CA ASN A 424 4.63 9.97 5.75
C ASN A 424 5.14 8.73 4.99
N GLY A 425 4.27 8.02 4.28
CA GLY A 425 4.56 6.76 3.58
C GLY A 425 4.91 5.56 4.47
N GLY A 426 5.03 5.75 5.78
CA GLY A 426 5.34 4.72 6.77
C GLY A 426 4.12 4.23 7.56
N ASP A 427 4.38 3.39 8.56
CA ASP A 427 3.36 2.82 9.46
C ASP A 427 2.65 3.90 10.30
N GLN A 428 3.37 4.88 10.85
CA GLN A 428 2.74 5.92 11.69
C GLN A 428 1.64 6.69 10.94
N GLY A 429 1.90 7.08 9.69
CA GLY A 429 0.92 7.81 8.90
C GLY A 429 -0.28 6.95 8.51
N PHE A 430 -0.08 5.66 8.24
CA PHE A 430 -1.18 4.74 7.97
C PHE A 430 -2.05 4.51 9.21
N LEU A 431 -1.42 4.28 10.37
CA LEU A 431 -2.12 4.01 11.62
C LEU A 431 -2.89 5.23 12.14
N ASN A 432 -2.44 6.46 11.89
CA ASN A 432 -3.15 7.69 12.27
C ASN A 432 -4.33 8.07 11.35
N GLU A 433 -4.38 7.55 10.11
CA GLU A 433 -5.58 7.64 9.25
C GLU A 433 -6.57 6.50 9.52
N MET A 434 -6.07 5.33 9.97
CA MET A 434 -6.89 4.17 10.32
C MET A 434 -7.52 4.27 11.72
N PHE A 435 -6.76 4.71 12.73
CA PHE A 435 -7.22 4.89 14.11
C PHE A 435 -7.30 6.39 14.41
N VAL A 436 -8.40 7.04 14.01
CA VAL A 436 -8.57 8.49 14.24
C VAL A 436 -8.97 8.78 15.69
N TRP A 437 -9.61 7.82 16.37
CA TRP A 437 -9.93 7.90 17.80
C TRP A 437 -8.94 7.10 18.65
N TRP A 438 -8.04 7.81 19.33
CA TRP A 438 -6.95 7.27 20.14
C TRP A 438 -6.83 7.98 21.50
N HIS A 439 -6.12 7.38 22.46
CA HIS A 439 -6.04 7.86 23.83
C HIS A 439 -4.60 8.24 24.23
N ARG A 440 -4.40 9.43 24.82
CA ARG A 440 -3.07 9.98 25.11
C ARG A 440 -2.45 9.37 26.37
N TRP A 441 -1.33 8.68 26.19
CA TRP A 441 -0.38 8.38 27.27
C TRP A 441 0.58 9.55 27.51
N PRO A 442 1.13 9.68 28.74
CA PRO A 442 2.16 10.67 29.05
C PRO A 442 3.38 10.60 28.12
N THR A 443 3.93 11.75 27.75
CA THR A 443 5.20 11.89 26.99
C THR A 443 6.36 11.10 27.59
N LYS A 444 6.36 10.87 28.91
CA LYS A 444 7.36 10.05 29.63
C LYS A 444 7.41 8.59 29.16
N LEU A 445 6.38 8.07 28.48
CA LEU A 445 6.39 6.73 27.87
C LEU A 445 7.06 6.70 26.50
N ASN A 446 7.28 7.85 25.87
CA ASN A 446 7.95 8.00 24.58
C ASN A 446 8.80 9.28 24.60
N THR A 447 9.81 9.32 25.47
CA THR A 447 10.67 10.49 25.56
C THR A 447 11.62 10.50 24.34
N LEU A 448 11.22 11.24 23.32
CA LEU A 448 11.98 11.40 22.08
C LEU A 448 13.34 12.04 22.39
N LYS A 449 14.44 11.45 21.92
CA LYS A 449 15.78 12.06 22.01
C LYS A 449 15.91 13.21 21.00
N ILE A 450 15.26 14.34 21.26
CA ILE A 450 15.25 15.54 20.41
C ILE A 450 15.28 16.83 21.24
N PHE A 451 16.09 17.80 20.82
CA PHE A 451 16.43 19.02 21.55
C PHE A 451 16.40 20.24 20.61
N ILE A 452 15.19 20.69 20.28
CA ILE A 452 14.98 21.90 19.46
C ILE A 452 15.18 23.13 20.35
N ASN A 453 16.05 24.06 19.94
CA ASN A 453 16.32 25.34 20.60
C ASN A 453 16.74 25.27 22.09
N SER A 454 17.18 24.11 22.59
CA SER A 454 17.60 23.95 23.99
C SER A 454 19.12 23.96 24.15
N ASN A 455 19.58 24.78 25.10
CA ASN A 455 20.97 24.77 25.59
C ASN A 455 21.25 23.58 26.53
N HIS A 456 20.22 23.07 27.21
CA HIS A 456 20.30 21.86 28.04
C HIS A 456 19.82 20.65 27.24
N ARG A 457 20.63 19.61 27.16
CA ARG A 457 20.34 18.40 26.36
C ARG A 457 20.26 17.14 27.22
N ASP A 458 19.69 17.31 28.41
CA ASP A 458 19.42 16.23 29.34
C ASP A 458 18.00 15.72 29.17
N LEU A 459 17.82 14.41 29.33
CA LEU A 459 16.49 13.79 29.33
C LEU A 459 15.92 13.76 30.75
N PRO A 460 14.60 13.90 30.96
CA PRO A 460 14.01 13.79 32.30
C PRO A 460 14.37 12.49 33.00
N ASP A 461 14.77 12.55 34.27
CA ASP A 461 15.06 11.37 35.10
C ASP A 461 13.79 10.55 35.43
N ASP A 462 12.61 11.13 35.19
CA ASP A 462 11.30 10.49 35.36
C ASP A 462 10.71 9.89 34.07
N SER A 463 11.49 9.84 32.98
CA SER A 463 11.15 9.09 31.77
C SER A 463 11.02 7.59 32.08
N TYR A 464 9.96 6.94 31.57
CA TYR A 464 9.82 5.47 31.59
C TYR A 464 10.64 4.83 30.47
N THR A 465 10.64 5.44 29.29
CA THR A 465 11.41 4.99 28.13
C THR A 465 12.08 6.17 27.43
N VAL A 466 13.07 5.90 26.59
CA VAL A 466 13.64 6.88 25.64
C VAL A 466 13.63 6.29 24.25
N HIS A 467 13.14 7.06 23.27
CA HIS A 467 13.15 6.71 21.85
C HIS A 467 14.33 7.41 21.17
N TYR A 468 15.31 6.63 20.71
CA TYR A 468 16.59 7.15 20.24
C TYR A 468 16.51 7.62 18.78
N LEU A 469 16.02 8.85 18.59
CA LEU A 469 16.07 9.53 17.29
C LEU A 469 17.51 9.88 16.88
N GLY A 470 17.69 10.20 15.59
CA GLY A 470 19.01 10.44 14.99
C GLY A 470 19.84 9.17 14.79
N LEU A 471 21.17 9.29 14.94
CA LEU A 471 22.06 8.14 15.04
C LEU A 471 21.80 7.41 16.38
N LYS A 472 21.69 6.09 16.33
CA LYS A 472 21.42 5.23 17.49
C LYS A 472 22.68 5.08 18.37
N PRO A 473 22.58 4.79 19.67
CA PRO A 473 23.77 4.71 20.54
C PRO A 473 24.80 3.65 20.10
N TRP A 474 24.33 2.48 19.66
CA TRP A 474 25.16 1.39 19.09
C TRP A 474 25.78 1.70 17.71
N LEU A 475 25.58 2.92 17.20
CA LEU A 475 26.19 3.43 15.97
C LEU A 475 27.32 4.44 16.24
N CYS A 476 27.68 4.63 17.52
CA CYS A 476 28.71 5.54 18.05
C CYS A 476 29.68 4.78 19.00
N TYR A 477 30.75 5.43 19.46
CA TYR A 477 31.57 4.93 20.57
C TYR A 477 30.85 5.09 21.92
N GLU A 478 31.43 4.55 23.00
CA GLU A 478 30.91 4.77 24.36
C GLU A 478 31.12 6.23 24.82
N ASP A 479 32.23 6.87 24.42
CA ASP A 479 32.77 8.08 25.03
C ASP A 479 31.87 9.33 24.90
N TYR A 480 31.00 9.41 23.88
CA TYR A 480 30.10 10.55 23.59
C TYR A 480 29.04 10.20 22.52
N ASP A 481 27.97 10.99 22.44
CA ASP A 481 26.95 10.86 21.39
C ASP A 481 27.46 11.37 20.04
N CYS A 482 27.73 10.46 19.09
CA CYS A 482 28.22 10.83 17.76
C CYS A 482 27.22 11.59 16.87
N ASN A 483 26.00 11.87 17.36
CA ASN A 483 25.13 12.90 16.77
C ASN A 483 25.73 14.33 16.87
N TRP A 484 26.59 14.60 17.86
CA TRP A 484 27.29 15.90 17.99
C TRP A 484 28.14 16.25 16.76
N ASP A 485 28.73 15.25 16.11
CA ASP A 485 29.67 15.42 15.01
C ASP A 485 29.02 15.87 13.66
N LYS A 486 27.70 16.05 13.62
CA LYS A 486 26.91 16.22 12.39
C LYS A 486 25.78 17.22 12.60
N VAL A 487 25.88 18.42 12.03
CA VAL A 487 24.97 19.57 12.28
C VAL A 487 23.50 19.18 12.17
N GLU A 488 23.12 18.52 11.07
CA GLU A 488 21.77 18.04 10.79
C GLU A 488 21.31 16.87 11.66
N SER A 489 22.10 16.51 12.67
CA SER A 489 21.78 15.50 13.69
C SER A 489 22.10 15.97 15.10
N GLN A 490 22.70 17.16 15.29
CA GLN A 490 22.90 17.77 16.61
C GLN A 490 21.59 18.00 17.37
N ILE A 491 20.46 18.20 16.67
CA ILE A 491 19.13 18.24 17.31
C ILE A 491 18.74 16.95 18.02
N PHE A 492 19.46 15.84 17.82
CA PHE A 492 19.29 14.56 18.52
C PHE A 492 20.48 14.24 19.45
N ALA A 493 21.45 15.14 19.61
CA ALA A 493 22.68 14.86 20.36
C ALA A 493 22.51 15.09 21.87
N SER A 494 22.80 14.06 22.66
CA SER A 494 22.76 14.09 24.13
C SER A 494 23.58 12.95 24.73
N ASP A 495 24.67 13.31 25.41
CA ASP A 495 25.54 12.33 26.08
C ASP A 495 24.85 11.74 27.32
N SER A 496 23.97 12.51 27.97
CA SER A 496 23.06 12.05 29.03
C SER A 496 22.13 10.93 28.54
N ALA A 497 21.55 11.07 27.34
CA ALA A 497 20.77 10.02 26.70
C ALA A 497 21.63 8.82 26.29
N HIS A 498 22.84 9.09 25.79
CA HIS A 498 23.78 8.07 25.30
C HIS A 498 24.32 7.21 26.43
N GLU A 499 24.79 7.82 27.51
CA GLU A 499 25.29 7.16 28.72
C GLU A 499 24.20 6.31 29.39
N ARG A 500 22.92 6.75 29.35
CA ARG A 500 21.76 5.92 29.74
C ARG A 500 21.60 4.65 28.90
N TRP A 501 21.96 4.64 27.61
CA TRP A 501 21.98 3.41 26.80
C TRP A 501 23.18 2.52 27.17
N TRP A 502 24.39 3.09 27.31
CA TRP A 502 25.58 2.33 27.68
C TRP A 502 25.50 1.75 29.10
N LYS A 503 24.72 2.35 30.00
CA LYS A 503 24.35 1.77 31.31
C LYS A 503 23.55 0.45 31.20
N VAL A 504 22.85 0.21 30.10
CA VAL A 504 22.23 -1.11 29.79
C VAL A 504 23.25 -2.05 29.17
N TYR A 505 24.02 -1.60 28.17
CA TYR A 505 25.09 -2.39 27.55
C TYR A 505 26.09 -2.97 28.57
N LYS A 506 26.51 -2.16 29.55
CA LYS A 506 27.42 -2.57 30.64
C LYS A 506 26.84 -3.66 31.56
N LYS A 507 25.54 -3.92 31.53
CA LYS A 507 24.85 -4.99 32.28
C LYS A 507 24.59 -6.26 31.44
N MET A 508 24.75 -6.22 30.12
CA MET A 508 24.61 -7.40 29.25
C MET A 508 25.71 -8.43 29.51
N SER A 509 25.46 -9.71 29.23
CA SER A 509 26.53 -10.73 29.18
C SER A 509 27.55 -10.42 28.08
N MET A 510 28.77 -10.97 28.17
CA MET A 510 29.81 -10.75 27.14
C MET A 510 29.35 -11.25 25.76
N GLU A 511 28.71 -12.42 25.72
CA GLU A 511 28.08 -13.00 24.52
C GLU A 511 27.12 -12.02 23.82
N LEU A 512 26.24 -11.35 24.58
CA LEU A 512 25.29 -10.38 24.02
C LEU A 512 25.96 -9.10 23.53
N ARG A 513 27.11 -8.70 24.11
CA ARG A 513 27.86 -7.52 23.67
C ARG A 513 28.50 -7.70 22.29
N GLU A 514 28.85 -8.94 21.89
CA GLU A 514 29.39 -9.20 20.55
C GLU A 514 28.42 -8.81 19.43
N TYR A 515 27.12 -8.95 19.65
CA TYR A 515 26.06 -8.54 18.72
C TYR A 515 25.88 -7.01 18.61
N CYS A 516 26.56 -6.27 19.48
CA CYS A 516 26.59 -4.80 19.53
C CYS A 516 27.97 -4.22 19.17
N ALA A 517 28.94 -5.04 18.77
CA ALA A 517 30.26 -4.59 18.37
C ALA A 517 30.22 -3.67 17.14
N LEU A 518 31.05 -2.63 17.12
CA LEU A 518 31.20 -1.77 15.95
C LEU A 518 31.85 -2.54 14.81
N THR A 519 31.16 -2.63 13.67
CA THR A 519 31.80 -3.10 12.43
C THR A 519 32.87 -2.11 11.98
N PRO A 520 33.90 -2.54 11.22
CA PRO A 520 34.89 -1.63 10.64
C PRO A 520 34.26 -0.50 9.80
N GLN A 521 33.09 -0.75 9.19
CA GLN A 521 32.30 0.26 8.48
C GLN A 521 31.63 1.27 9.44
N MET A 522 31.13 0.83 10.60
CA MET A 522 30.56 1.72 11.62
C MET A 522 31.64 2.58 12.27
N ASP A 523 32.78 1.98 12.65
CA ASP A 523 34.00 2.68 13.08
C ASP A 523 34.44 3.72 12.02
N ALA A 524 34.45 3.29 10.75
CA ALA A 524 34.74 4.14 9.60
C ALA A 524 33.82 5.34 9.47
N ARG A 525 32.56 5.27 9.91
CA ARG A 525 31.66 6.42 9.89
C ARG A 525 31.99 7.43 11.00
N ILE A 526 32.28 6.98 12.22
CA ILE A 526 32.28 7.83 13.43
C ILE A 526 33.40 8.88 13.37
N ILE A 527 34.66 8.45 13.21
CA ILE A 527 35.81 9.37 13.13
C ILE A 527 35.72 10.34 11.93
N LYS A 528 34.77 10.20 11.00
CA LYS A 528 34.63 11.07 9.82
C LYS A 528 33.87 12.32 10.16
N TRP A 529 32.73 12.12 10.79
CA TRP A 529 31.96 13.23 11.32
C TRP A 529 32.82 13.92 12.38
N ARG A 530 33.54 13.17 13.23
CA ARG A 530 34.57 13.71 14.13
C ARG A 530 35.64 14.57 13.44
N ARG A 531 36.24 14.09 12.33
CA ARG A 531 37.20 14.85 11.51
C ARG A 531 36.57 16.10 10.87
N LYS A 532 35.29 16.06 10.48
CA LYS A 532 34.54 17.22 9.98
C LYS A 532 34.24 18.24 11.06
N ALA A 533 33.72 17.81 12.21
CA ALA A 533 33.44 18.66 13.37
C ALA A 533 34.71 19.37 13.85
N LYS A 534 35.86 18.66 13.85
CA LYS A 534 37.19 19.24 14.03
C LYS A 534 37.53 20.27 12.95
N LYS A 535 37.39 19.96 11.66
CA LYS A 535 37.71 20.90 10.56
C LYS A 535 36.81 22.14 10.55
N ALA A 536 35.55 22.00 10.95
CA ALA A 536 34.57 23.08 11.07
C ALA A 536 34.63 23.78 12.45
N ASN A 537 35.55 23.36 13.34
CA ASN A 537 35.71 23.87 14.70
C ASN A 537 34.38 24.02 15.45
N PHE A 538 33.57 22.96 15.49
CA PHE A 538 32.29 22.97 16.20
C PHE A 538 32.50 23.37 17.67
N SER A 539 31.67 24.29 18.14
CA SER A 539 31.79 24.95 19.45
C SER A 539 31.46 24.05 20.64
N ASP A 540 30.72 22.96 20.41
CA ASP A 540 30.43 21.95 21.44
C ASP A 540 31.69 21.17 21.87
N GLY A 541 32.73 21.12 21.03
CA GLY A 541 34.02 20.54 21.36
C GLY A 541 34.07 19.00 21.51
N HIS A 542 32.99 18.24 21.29
CA HIS A 542 32.97 16.79 21.50
C HIS A 542 34.00 16.05 20.65
N TRP A 543 34.34 16.61 19.48
CA TRP A 543 35.43 16.16 18.60
C TRP A 543 36.84 16.18 19.23
N ARG A 544 37.00 16.84 20.40
CA ARG A 544 38.26 16.93 21.17
C ARG A 544 38.43 15.83 22.22
N ILE A 545 37.35 15.15 22.62
CA ILE A 545 37.39 14.06 23.62
C ILE A 545 38.42 13.01 23.20
N GLN A 546 39.27 12.56 24.13
CA GLN A 546 40.24 11.51 23.84
C GLN A 546 39.52 10.16 23.86
N LEU A 547 39.48 9.50 22.70
CA LEU A 547 38.88 8.17 22.56
C LEU A 547 39.82 7.13 23.17
N ILE A 548 39.31 6.30 24.08
CA ILE A 548 40.08 5.20 24.67
C ILE A 548 40.27 4.11 23.60
N THR A 549 41.40 4.17 22.90
CA THR A 549 41.64 3.40 21.68
C THR A 549 42.37 2.09 21.95
N ILE A 550 41.59 1.00 22.08
CA ILE A 550 42.07 -0.30 21.60
C ILE A 550 42.09 -0.20 20.07
N SER A 551 43.29 -0.22 19.49
CA SER A 551 43.56 0.37 18.17
C SER A 551 43.14 -0.52 16.98
N ILE A 552 43.22 0.07 15.78
CA ILE A 552 42.97 -0.48 14.42
C ILE A 552 41.50 -0.32 13.95
N ILE A 553 41.06 0.89 13.57
CA ILE A 553 41.37 1.68 12.34
C ILE A 553 40.33 1.46 11.22
N SER A 554 39.99 2.60 10.60
CA SER A 554 38.76 2.87 9.85
C SER A 554 39.02 3.78 8.63
N PHE A 555 38.04 4.03 7.71
CA PHE A 555 37.58 5.39 7.31
C PHE A 555 36.50 5.52 6.18
N PHE A 556 35.45 6.38 6.38
CA PHE A 556 34.32 6.62 5.44
C PHE A 556 34.51 7.78 4.41
N ILE A 557 33.68 7.65 3.37
CA ILE A 557 33.23 8.56 2.29
C ILE A 557 32.62 9.93 2.72
N ALA A 558 32.82 10.99 1.90
CA ALA A 558 32.03 12.26 1.81
C ALA A 558 32.09 13.26 3.01
N PHE A 559 31.73 14.56 2.94
CA PHE A 559 30.96 15.38 1.97
C PHE A 559 31.88 16.48 1.38
N ILE A 560 31.50 17.62 0.78
CA ILE A 560 30.57 18.74 1.17
C ILE A 560 30.72 19.83 0.07
N TYR A 561 29.87 20.83 -0.20
CA TYR A 561 28.63 21.43 0.36
C TYR A 561 27.72 21.81 -0.86
N LEU A 562 26.74 22.74 -0.98
CA LEU A 562 25.92 23.74 -0.24
C LEU A 562 24.53 23.70 -1.00
N SER A 563 23.33 23.90 -0.43
CA SER A 563 22.63 25.16 -0.06
C SER A 563 22.25 26.07 -1.27
N ILE A 564 21.25 26.97 -1.25
CA ILE A 564 20.70 27.80 -0.14
C ILE A 564 19.15 28.01 -0.27
N SER A 565 18.51 28.38 0.85
CA SER A 565 17.23 29.14 1.02
C SER A 565 15.85 28.56 0.66
N HIS A 566 15.13 28.19 1.73
CA HIS A 566 13.79 28.68 2.13
C HIS A 566 12.47 28.31 1.38
N SER A 567 11.41 28.29 2.21
CA SER A 567 9.97 28.03 1.97
C SER A 567 9.18 29.22 2.56
N PRO A 568 7.82 29.39 2.44
CA PRO A 568 6.81 28.31 2.43
C PRO A 568 5.53 28.46 1.56
N LYS A 569 4.88 27.30 1.32
CA LYS A 569 3.41 26.99 1.30
C LYS A 569 2.42 27.95 0.56
N ARG A 570 1.69 27.45 -0.45
CA ARG A 570 0.25 27.01 -0.45
C ARG A 570 -0.79 28.15 -0.32
N HIS A 571 -1.99 28.12 -0.93
CA HIS A 571 -2.69 27.17 -1.83
C HIS A 571 -3.82 27.95 -2.56
N GLU A 572 -4.30 27.44 -3.71
CA GLU A 572 -5.69 27.62 -4.23
C GLU A 572 -6.13 29.07 -4.60
N THR A 573 -7.17 29.35 -5.39
CA THR A 573 -8.07 28.53 -6.26
C THR A 573 -8.16 29.21 -7.67
N LEU A 574 -9.23 29.40 -8.48
CA LEU A 574 -10.67 29.07 -8.43
C LEU A 574 -11.30 28.86 -9.84
N ILE A 575 -12.37 28.07 -9.82
CA ILE A 575 -13.48 27.78 -10.74
C ILE A 575 -14.01 28.96 -11.60
N PHE A 576 -14.56 28.65 -12.79
CA PHE A 576 -15.88 29.04 -13.40
C PHE A 576 -15.78 29.07 -14.96
N HIS A 577 -16.82 28.96 -15.81
CA HIS A 577 -18.30 28.94 -15.72
C HIS A 577 -18.83 28.12 -16.96
N THR A 578 -20.11 27.78 -17.25
CA THR A 578 -21.47 28.12 -16.77
C THR A 578 -22.45 26.93 -17.02
N LEU A 579 -23.71 27.06 -16.56
CA LEU A 579 -24.91 26.23 -16.86
C LEU A 579 -25.35 26.22 -18.35
N LYS A 580 -26.14 25.20 -18.75
CA LYS A 580 -27.39 25.24 -19.58
C LYS A 580 -27.83 23.82 -20.05
N ASP A 581 -29.10 23.46 -20.24
CA ASP A 581 -30.36 23.99 -19.65
C ASP A 581 -31.55 22.99 -19.80
N HIS A 582 -32.61 23.24 -19.02
CA HIS A 582 -34.05 23.01 -19.29
C HIS A 582 -34.65 21.66 -19.80
N LYS A 583 -35.57 21.15 -18.96
CA LYS A 583 -36.96 20.72 -19.27
C LYS A 583 -37.25 19.55 -20.23
N GLN A 584 -37.85 18.49 -19.67
CA GLN A 584 -38.88 17.72 -20.38
C GLN A 584 -40.19 18.53 -20.49
N PRO A 585 -40.98 18.26 -21.54
CA PRO A 585 -42.43 18.15 -21.41
C PRO A 585 -42.92 16.71 -21.69
N THR A 586 -44.05 16.39 -21.07
CA THR A 586 -44.90 15.20 -21.22
C THR A 586 -45.02 14.60 -22.64
N GLN A 587 -45.08 13.26 -22.72
CA GLN A 587 -46.26 12.54 -23.25
C GLN A 587 -46.21 11.02 -23.02
N ILE A 588 -47.40 10.40 -22.98
CA ILE A 588 -47.61 8.94 -22.95
C ILE A 588 -47.91 8.48 -24.39
N PHE A 589 -47.16 7.50 -24.89
CA PHE A 589 -47.45 6.80 -26.15
C PHE A 589 -47.10 5.31 -26.03
N PRO A 590 -47.74 4.42 -26.82
CA PRO A 590 -47.71 2.98 -26.57
C PRO A 590 -46.37 2.34 -26.99
N ARG A 591 -46.00 1.26 -26.28
CA ARG A 591 -44.87 0.41 -26.70
C ARG A 591 -45.23 -0.40 -27.94
N HIS A 592 -44.51 -0.15 -29.02
CA HIS A 592 -44.07 -1.24 -29.88
C HIS A 592 -42.72 -1.74 -29.35
N VAL A 593 -42.55 -3.06 -29.28
CA VAL A 593 -41.26 -3.69 -28.94
C VAL A 593 -40.32 -3.52 -30.13
N ILE A 594 -39.07 -3.13 -29.88
CA ILE A 594 -38.08 -2.86 -30.93
C ILE A 594 -36.79 -3.58 -30.57
N LYS A 595 -36.42 -4.64 -31.31
CA LYS A 595 -35.14 -5.36 -31.10
C LYS A 595 -33.98 -4.37 -30.92
N PRO A 596 -33.12 -4.56 -29.89
CA PRO A 596 -32.00 -3.66 -29.64
C PRO A 596 -31.04 -3.64 -30.82
N LYS A 597 -30.38 -2.50 -31.04
CA LYS A 597 -29.56 -2.24 -32.25
C LYS A 597 -28.46 -3.30 -32.48
N TRP A 598 -27.87 -3.81 -31.40
CA TRP A 598 -26.84 -4.84 -31.46
C TRP A 598 -27.38 -6.18 -32.00
N TYR A 599 -28.62 -6.55 -31.66
CA TYR A 599 -29.27 -7.76 -32.17
C TYR A 599 -29.56 -7.60 -33.66
N LYS A 600 -30.15 -6.47 -34.08
CA LYS A 600 -30.38 -6.13 -35.50
C LYS A 600 -29.08 -6.08 -36.32
N TYR A 601 -27.97 -5.65 -35.71
CA TYR A 601 -26.66 -5.72 -36.35
C TYR A 601 -26.23 -7.17 -36.58
N LEU A 602 -26.34 -8.05 -35.56
CA LEU A 602 -25.99 -9.47 -35.70
C LEU A 602 -26.91 -10.21 -36.68
N GLU A 603 -28.22 -9.92 -36.70
CA GLU A 603 -29.15 -10.46 -37.70
C GLU A 603 -28.69 -10.13 -39.13
N ASN A 604 -28.46 -8.85 -39.41
CA ASN A 604 -27.99 -8.40 -40.73
C ASN A 604 -26.59 -8.93 -41.08
N LYS A 605 -25.72 -9.12 -40.07
CA LYS A 605 -24.33 -9.55 -40.25
C LYS A 605 -24.20 -11.05 -40.54
N THR A 606 -25.01 -11.88 -39.89
CA THR A 606 -24.97 -13.35 -39.97
C THR A 606 -26.02 -13.93 -40.93
N LYS A 607 -27.07 -13.17 -41.23
CA LYS A 607 -28.32 -13.62 -41.88
C LYS A 607 -29.13 -14.63 -41.05
N ASN A 608 -28.85 -14.76 -39.75
CA ASN A 608 -29.64 -15.56 -38.81
C ASN A 608 -30.57 -14.65 -37.99
N SER A 609 -31.84 -15.02 -37.83
CA SER A 609 -32.83 -14.29 -37.02
C SER A 609 -33.00 -14.80 -35.60
N LYS A 610 -32.53 -16.03 -35.28
CA LYS A 610 -32.65 -16.68 -33.98
C LYS A 610 -31.28 -17.07 -33.43
N PHE A 611 -30.86 -16.46 -32.32
CA PHE A 611 -29.61 -16.81 -31.64
C PHE A 611 -29.88 -17.51 -30.32
N LYS A 612 -29.06 -18.49 -29.98
CA LYS A 612 -28.93 -18.99 -28.60
C LYS A 612 -27.93 -18.13 -27.83
N ILE A 613 -28.38 -17.48 -26.76
CA ILE A 613 -27.63 -16.42 -26.07
C ILE A 613 -27.33 -16.83 -24.62
N GLY A 614 -26.04 -16.98 -24.29
CA GLY A 614 -25.56 -17.17 -22.93
C GLY A 614 -25.47 -15.85 -22.16
N LEU A 615 -26.22 -15.70 -21.06
CA LEU A 615 -26.27 -14.50 -20.23
C LEU A 615 -25.25 -14.60 -19.07
N VAL A 616 -24.26 -13.70 -19.02
CA VAL A 616 -23.17 -13.72 -18.02
C VAL A 616 -23.15 -12.43 -17.19
N ASN A 617 -23.37 -12.54 -15.88
CA ASN A 617 -23.43 -11.42 -14.93
C ASN A 617 -24.49 -10.33 -15.30
N VAL A 618 -25.47 -10.68 -16.13
CA VAL A 618 -26.60 -9.82 -16.50
C VAL A 618 -27.69 -9.97 -15.43
N HIS A 619 -27.49 -9.31 -14.31
CA HIS A 619 -28.48 -9.24 -13.22
C HIS A 619 -29.45 -8.07 -13.44
N GLU A 620 -30.72 -8.32 -13.11
CA GLU A 620 -31.91 -7.56 -13.51
C GLU A 620 -32.10 -7.49 -15.03
N THR A 621 -33.31 -7.75 -15.54
CA THR A 621 -33.64 -7.56 -16.96
C THR A 621 -33.59 -6.07 -17.30
N PRO A 622 -32.56 -5.57 -18.02
CA PRO A 622 -32.46 -4.17 -18.40
C PRO A 622 -33.47 -3.89 -19.52
N ILE A 623 -33.74 -2.62 -19.82
CA ILE A 623 -34.57 -2.25 -20.99
C ILE A 623 -34.01 -2.92 -22.27
N GLU A 624 -32.68 -2.99 -22.39
CA GLU A 624 -31.93 -3.62 -23.48
C GLU A 624 -32.11 -5.14 -23.64
N VAL A 625 -32.73 -5.84 -22.68
CA VAL A 625 -33.01 -7.30 -22.74
C VAL A 625 -34.49 -7.62 -22.49
N LYS A 626 -35.26 -6.74 -21.84
CA LYS A 626 -36.73 -6.88 -21.75
C LYS A 626 -37.37 -7.01 -23.13
N ASP A 627 -36.89 -6.21 -24.09
CA ASP A 627 -37.34 -6.21 -25.48
C ASP A 627 -36.88 -7.44 -26.30
N LEU A 628 -36.26 -8.45 -25.66
CA LEU A 628 -35.89 -9.75 -26.26
C LEU A 628 -36.68 -10.93 -25.68
N HIS A 629 -37.47 -10.75 -24.62
CA HIS A 629 -38.26 -11.83 -24.01
C HIS A 629 -39.60 -12.09 -24.72
N ASP A 630 -40.08 -11.17 -25.55
CA ASP A 630 -41.32 -11.28 -26.34
C ASP A 630 -41.09 -11.88 -27.75
N GLU A 631 -39.87 -12.28 -28.10
CA GLU A 631 -39.53 -12.95 -29.37
C GLU A 631 -38.87 -14.31 -29.16
N GLU A 632 -38.81 -15.14 -30.21
CA GLU A 632 -38.33 -16.53 -30.19
C GLU A 632 -36.79 -16.67 -30.04
N VAL A 633 -36.23 -16.12 -28.95
CA VAL A 633 -34.79 -16.11 -28.62
C VAL A 633 -34.50 -17.11 -27.49
N ASP A 634 -33.54 -18.02 -27.69
CA ASP A 634 -33.16 -19.00 -26.66
C ASP A 634 -32.16 -18.37 -25.68
N LEU A 635 -32.65 -17.96 -24.50
CA LEU A 635 -31.88 -17.26 -23.47
C LEU A 635 -31.44 -18.20 -22.34
N VAL A 636 -30.13 -18.44 -22.23
CA VAL A 636 -29.54 -19.36 -21.25
C VAL A 636 -28.77 -18.58 -20.18
N ASN A 637 -29.22 -18.62 -18.92
CA ASN A 637 -28.49 -18.02 -17.79
C ASN A 637 -27.25 -18.85 -17.43
N VAL A 638 -26.06 -18.24 -17.50
CA VAL A 638 -24.81 -18.87 -17.08
C VAL A 638 -24.59 -18.64 -15.58
N TYR A 639 -24.72 -19.71 -14.81
CA TYR A 639 -24.50 -19.70 -13.37
C TYR A 639 -23.06 -20.11 -13.04
N PHE A 640 -22.37 -19.27 -12.28
CA PHE A 640 -21.03 -19.55 -11.77
C PHE A 640 -20.87 -18.94 -10.38
N ARG A 641 -20.07 -19.57 -9.52
CA ARG A 641 -19.83 -19.07 -8.16
C ARG A 641 -18.95 -17.82 -8.22
N ARG A 642 -19.44 -16.66 -7.76
CA ARG A 642 -18.61 -15.45 -7.63
C ARG A 642 -17.36 -15.76 -6.80
N VAL A 643 -16.19 -15.31 -7.29
CA VAL A 643 -14.91 -15.45 -6.61
C VAL A 643 -15.00 -14.89 -5.18
N ASN A 644 -14.36 -15.59 -4.24
CA ASN A 644 -14.36 -15.21 -2.83
C ASN A 644 -13.76 -13.80 -2.66
N LYS A 645 -14.47 -12.89 -1.97
CA LYS A 645 -14.04 -11.50 -1.72
C LYS A 645 -12.67 -11.38 -1.04
N ASN A 646 -12.19 -12.45 -0.40
CA ASN A 646 -10.87 -12.51 0.23
C ASN A 646 -9.71 -12.75 -0.76
N VAL A 647 -9.98 -13.16 -2.01
CA VAL A 647 -8.97 -13.30 -3.05
C VAL A 647 -8.73 -11.91 -3.65
N ILE A 648 -7.60 -11.30 -3.31
CA ILE A 648 -7.22 -9.97 -3.84
C ILE A 648 -6.26 -10.11 -5.02
N TRP A 649 -6.10 -9.05 -5.81
CA TRP A 649 -5.25 -9.06 -7.02
C TRP A 649 -3.84 -9.58 -6.74
N LYS A 650 -3.28 -9.29 -5.55
CA LYS A 650 -1.93 -9.73 -5.16
C LYS A 650 -1.78 -11.22 -4.88
N ASP A 651 -2.88 -11.96 -4.71
CA ASP A 651 -2.84 -13.40 -4.52
C ASP A 651 -2.74 -14.12 -5.88
N LEU A 652 -3.39 -13.54 -6.91
CA LEU A 652 -3.15 -13.88 -8.32
C LEU A 652 -1.83 -13.30 -8.83
N PHE A 653 -1.41 -12.12 -8.36
CA PHE A 653 -0.22 -11.40 -8.81
C PHE A 653 0.74 -11.09 -7.63
N PRO A 654 1.42 -12.11 -7.06
CA PRO A 654 2.34 -11.91 -5.95
C PRO A 654 3.63 -11.22 -6.42
N GLU A 655 4.36 -10.63 -5.48
CA GLU A 655 5.57 -9.85 -5.83
C GLU A 655 6.79 -10.75 -6.14
N TRP A 656 6.75 -12.01 -5.70
CA TRP A 656 7.76 -13.05 -5.95
C TRP A 656 7.11 -14.44 -5.93
N ILE A 657 7.69 -15.39 -6.67
CA ILE A 657 7.34 -16.82 -6.63
C ILE A 657 8.61 -17.67 -6.62
N ASN A 658 8.54 -18.89 -6.07
CA ASN A 658 9.69 -19.79 -6.05
C ASN A 658 9.80 -20.57 -7.37
N GLU A 659 10.60 -20.07 -8.31
CA GLU A 659 10.81 -20.67 -9.63
C GLU A 659 11.49 -22.07 -9.59
N ASN A 660 12.06 -22.46 -8.45
CA ASN A 660 12.72 -23.76 -8.27
C ASN A 660 11.79 -24.85 -7.71
N VAL A 661 10.51 -24.55 -7.46
CA VAL A 661 9.53 -25.46 -6.86
C VAL A 661 8.58 -26.03 -7.94
N PRO A 662 8.29 -27.35 -7.96
CA PRO A 662 7.40 -27.94 -8.97
C PRO A 662 6.00 -27.31 -8.96
N GLN A 663 5.54 -26.87 -10.14
CA GLN A 663 4.34 -26.02 -10.30
C GLN A 663 3.05 -26.58 -9.67
N LYS A 664 2.91 -27.91 -9.58
CA LYS A 664 1.76 -28.57 -8.92
C LYS A 664 1.61 -28.21 -7.43
N SER A 665 2.65 -27.64 -6.80
CA SER A 665 2.63 -27.18 -5.40
C SER A 665 2.54 -25.66 -5.23
N SER A 666 2.72 -24.87 -6.30
CA SER A 666 2.46 -23.43 -6.31
C SER A 666 1.03 -23.16 -6.76
N GLN A 667 0.07 -23.30 -5.86
CA GLN A 667 -1.34 -23.04 -6.16
C GLN A 667 -1.62 -21.53 -6.19
N CYS A 668 -1.92 -21.01 -7.38
CA CYS A 668 -2.71 -19.79 -7.50
C CYS A 668 -4.07 -19.98 -6.79
N PRO A 669 -4.67 -18.91 -6.24
CA PRO A 669 -6.07 -18.95 -5.82
C PRO A 669 -6.98 -19.46 -6.93
N GLU A 670 -7.91 -20.34 -6.58
CA GLU A 670 -8.92 -20.83 -7.51
C GLU A 670 -9.92 -19.72 -7.84
N ILE A 671 -10.11 -19.47 -9.13
CA ILE A 671 -11.16 -18.61 -9.67
C ILE A 671 -12.25 -19.54 -10.20
N PRO A 672 -13.43 -19.63 -9.57
CA PRO A 672 -14.45 -20.57 -10.00
C PRO A 672 -14.94 -20.23 -11.42
N MET A 673 -15.23 -21.26 -12.20
CA MET A 673 -15.84 -21.17 -13.52
C MET A 673 -17.21 -21.86 -13.50
N PRO A 674 -18.11 -21.63 -14.47
CA PRO A 674 -19.22 -22.55 -14.71
C PRO A 674 -18.68 -23.90 -15.19
N GLU A 675 -19.46 -24.96 -15.00
CA GLU A 675 -19.26 -26.22 -15.74
C GLU A 675 -19.59 -25.95 -17.21
N LEU A 676 -18.58 -25.98 -18.09
CA LEU A 676 -18.70 -25.50 -19.47
C LEU A 676 -19.54 -26.44 -20.35
N GLU A 677 -19.70 -27.69 -19.90
CA GLU A 677 -20.50 -28.75 -20.47
C GLU A 677 -22.02 -28.46 -20.42
N ASP A 678 -22.49 -27.69 -19.43
CA ASP A 678 -23.90 -27.30 -19.30
C ASP A 678 -24.30 -26.18 -20.28
N TYR A 679 -23.31 -25.50 -20.88
CA TYR A 679 -23.48 -24.27 -21.66
C TYR A 679 -23.04 -24.43 -23.11
N VAL A 680 -23.64 -25.41 -23.80
CA VAL A 680 -23.36 -25.77 -25.20
C VAL A 680 -24.34 -25.14 -26.21
N ASP A 681 -23.90 -25.10 -27.46
CA ASP A 681 -24.57 -24.57 -28.65
C ASP A 681 -24.90 -23.07 -28.67
N LEU A 682 -24.19 -22.27 -27.86
CA LEU A 682 -24.35 -20.81 -27.85
C LEU A 682 -23.85 -20.17 -29.16
N ASP A 683 -24.63 -19.26 -29.74
CA ASP A 683 -24.22 -18.40 -30.88
C ASP A 683 -23.71 -17.03 -30.42
N VAL A 684 -24.19 -16.57 -29.26
CA VAL A 684 -23.85 -15.27 -28.67
C VAL A 684 -23.63 -15.42 -27.17
N VAL A 685 -22.64 -14.72 -26.61
CA VAL A 685 -22.50 -14.52 -25.17
C VAL A 685 -22.78 -13.04 -24.85
N LEU A 686 -23.83 -12.76 -24.09
CA LEU A 686 -24.19 -11.41 -23.65
C LEU A 686 -23.72 -11.21 -22.20
N ALA A 687 -22.84 -10.24 -21.98
CA ALA A 687 -22.16 -10.07 -20.70
C ALA A 687 -22.16 -8.62 -20.20
N ARG A 688 -22.35 -8.44 -18.89
CA ARG A 688 -22.20 -7.13 -18.22
C ARG A 688 -20.92 -7.13 -17.40
N VAL A 689 -19.99 -6.23 -17.73
CA VAL A 689 -18.67 -6.15 -17.06
C VAL A 689 -18.74 -5.20 -15.85
N PRO A 690 -18.28 -5.61 -14.65
CA PRO A 690 -18.20 -4.71 -13.50
C PRO A 690 -17.33 -3.47 -13.76
N CYS A 691 -17.80 -2.31 -13.34
CA CYS A 691 -17.07 -1.02 -13.36
C CYS A 691 -16.06 -0.85 -12.22
N GLU A 692 -15.75 -1.94 -11.51
CA GLU A 692 -14.68 -2.00 -10.52
C GLU A 692 -13.31 -1.80 -11.20
N ASN A 693 -12.26 -1.47 -10.43
CA ASN A 693 -10.96 -1.10 -10.99
C ASN A 693 -10.28 -2.20 -11.83
N ALA A 694 -9.23 -1.85 -12.60
CA ALA A 694 -8.52 -2.80 -13.46
C ALA A 694 -7.95 -4.01 -12.69
N THR A 695 -7.61 -3.82 -11.42
CA THR A 695 -7.11 -4.88 -10.51
C THR A 695 -8.23 -5.60 -9.75
N ASN A 696 -9.47 -5.59 -10.26
CA ASN A 696 -10.58 -6.27 -9.62
C ASN A 696 -10.71 -7.74 -10.08
N VAL A 697 -10.64 -8.67 -9.12
CA VAL A 697 -10.65 -10.11 -9.39
C VAL A 697 -12.01 -10.59 -9.92
N PHE A 698 -13.13 -9.95 -9.55
CA PHE A 698 -14.45 -10.30 -10.09
C PHE A 698 -14.64 -9.81 -11.54
N ARG A 699 -14.17 -8.60 -11.85
CA ARG A 699 -14.09 -8.09 -13.23
C ARG A 699 -13.28 -9.03 -14.12
N LEU A 700 -12.14 -9.54 -13.63
CA LEU A 700 -11.35 -10.57 -14.31
C LEU A 700 -12.12 -11.89 -14.45
N GLN A 701 -12.77 -12.39 -13.40
CA GLN A 701 -13.58 -13.62 -13.45
C GLN A 701 -14.65 -13.53 -14.54
N VAL A 702 -15.42 -12.44 -14.62
CA VAL A 702 -16.47 -12.26 -15.64
C VAL A 702 -15.87 -12.33 -17.05
N ASN A 703 -14.74 -11.65 -17.31
CA ASN A 703 -14.08 -11.70 -18.62
C ASN A 703 -13.54 -13.11 -18.95
N LEU A 704 -13.04 -13.85 -17.96
CA LEU A 704 -12.56 -15.22 -18.15
C LEU A 704 -13.70 -16.22 -18.38
N VAL A 705 -14.83 -16.11 -17.68
CA VAL A 705 -16.02 -16.95 -17.90
C VAL A 705 -16.50 -16.80 -19.35
N VAL A 706 -16.65 -15.55 -19.81
CA VAL A 706 -17.00 -15.24 -21.20
C VAL A 706 -15.98 -15.83 -22.18
N ALA A 707 -14.68 -15.67 -21.93
CA ALA A 707 -13.64 -16.20 -22.80
C ALA A 707 -13.65 -17.74 -22.89
N ASN A 708 -13.93 -18.45 -21.79
CA ASN A 708 -14.02 -19.91 -21.76
C ASN A 708 -15.27 -20.41 -22.51
N LEU A 709 -16.43 -19.77 -22.33
CA LEU A 709 -17.66 -20.09 -23.07
C LEU A 709 -17.48 -19.95 -24.58
N LEU A 710 -16.82 -18.87 -25.02
CA LEU A 710 -16.57 -18.60 -26.44
C LEU A 710 -15.67 -19.65 -27.08
N VAL A 711 -14.61 -20.07 -26.37
CA VAL A 711 -13.74 -21.15 -26.85
C VAL A 711 -14.47 -22.50 -26.83
N LYS A 712 -15.26 -22.81 -25.80
CA LYS A 712 -16.04 -24.05 -25.68
C LYS A 712 -17.07 -24.24 -26.80
N ASN A 713 -17.73 -23.16 -27.22
CA ASN A 713 -18.81 -23.21 -28.20
C ASN A 713 -18.36 -22.93 -29.64
N GLY A 714 -17.27 -22.17 -29.82
CA GLY A 714 -16.77 -21.77 -31.14
C GLY A 714 -15.62 -22.63 -31.70
N LEU A 715 -14.97 -23.47 -30.89
CA LEU A 715 -13.95 -24.43 -31.33
C LEU A 715 -14.29 -25.84 -30.85
N ASP A 716 -14.46 -26.77 -31.80
CA ASP A 716 -14.69 -28.18 -31.50
C ASP A 716 -13.38 -28.92 -31.11
N SER A 717 -13.48 -30.23 -30.87
CA SER A 717 -12.33 -31.10 -30.55
C SER A 717 -11.30 -31.22 -31.69
N ASN A 718 -11.64 -30.81 -32.91
CA ASN A 718 -10.80 -30.88 -34.12
C ASN A 718 -10.27 -29.49 -34.55
N ASP A 719 -10.46 -28.44 -33.73
CA ASP A 719 -10.22 -27.03 -34.08
C ASP A 719 -10.98 -26.55 -35.34
N ILE A 720 -12.15 -27.13 -35.61
CA ILE A 720 -13.16 -26.64 -36.56
C ILE A 720 -13.87 -25.44 -35.90
N TYR A 721 -14.02 -24.36 -36.67
CA TYR A 721 -14.62 -23.11 -36.19
C TYR A 721 -16.14 -23.10 -36.41
N ARG A 722 -16.89 -22.81 -35.35
CA ARG A 722 -18.25 -22.25 -35.42
C ARG A 722 -18.17 -20.73 -35.26
N GLU A 723 -19.00 -19.98 -35.98
CA GLU A 723 -19.09 -18.54 -35.74
C GLU A 723 -19.79 -18.28 -34.39
N ILE A 724 -19.14 -17.52 -33.52
CA ILE A 724 -19.68 -17.12 -32.23
C ILE A 724 -19.30 -15.67 -31.93
N TYR A 725 -20.19 -14.97 -31.24
CA TYR A 725 -20.08 -13.54 -30.96
C TYR A 725 -20.17 -13.26 -29.47
N VAL A 726 -19.58 -12.15 -29.02
CA VAL A 726 -19.77 -11.64 -27.67
C VAL A 726 -20.27 -10.21 -27.72
N VAL A 727 -21.27 -9.91 -26.89
CA VAL A 727 -21.86 -8.59 -26.72
C VAL A 727 -21.62 -8.16 -25.28
N PHE A 728 -20.91 -7.05 -25.08
CA PHE A 728 -20.71 -6.44 -23.77
C PHE A 728 -21.65 -5.26 -23.60
N ILE A 729 -22.36 -5.19 -22.47
CA ILE A 729 -23.36 -4.15 -22.15
C ILE A 729 -23.06 -3.43 -20.83
N GLY A 730 -23.30 -2.12 -20.82
CA GLY A 730 -23.13 -1.23 -19.66
C GLY A 730 -22.02 -0.19 -19.88
N PRO A 731 -21.80 0.74 -18.93
CA PRO A 731 -20.88 1.88 -19.13
C PRO A 731 -19.38 1.52 -19.09
N CYS A 732 -19.02 0.24 -19.06
CA CYS A 732 -17.65 -0.22 -18.85
C CYS A 732 -17.26 -1.33 -19.83
N SER A 733 -16.23 -1.07 -20.63
CA SER A 733 -15.69 -1.99 -21.63
C SER A 733 -15.07 -3.25 -21.00
N PRO A 734 -14.89 -4.35 -21.79
CA PRO A 734 -14.16 -5.53 -21.37
C PRO A 734 -12.66 -5.26 -21.11
N MET A 735 -11.95 -6.27 -20.62
CA MET A 735 -10.49 -6.23 -20.46
C MET A 735 -9.81 -6.37 -21.83
N LEU A 736 -9.06 -5.34 -22.23
CA LEU A 736 -8.31 -5.27 -23.49
C LEU A 736 -7.28 -6.41 -23.63
N GLU A 737 -6.81 -6.91 -22.49
CA GLU A 737 -5.88 -8.03 -22.37
C GLU A 737 -6.51 -9.37 -22.75
N ILE A 738 -7.85 -9.47 -22.77
CA ILE A 738 -8.61 -10.67 -23.13
C ILE A 738 -9.34 -10.47 -24.46
N PHE A 739 -10.02 -9.34 -24.63
CA PHE A 739 -10.79 -8.99 -25.83
C PHE A 739 -10.08 -7.86 -26.59
N ARG A 740 -9.42 -8.20 -27.70
CA ARG A 740 -8.65 -7.24 -28.50
C ARG A 740 -9.61 -6.30 -29.23
N CYS A 741 -9.27 -5.01 -29.33
CA CYS A 741 -10.08 -4.09 -30.11
C CYS A 741 -10.02 -4.36 -31.64
N ASP A 742 -9.04 -5.14 -32.12
CA ASP A 742 -9.04 -5.67 -33.49
C ASP A 742 -10.24 -6.61 -33.76
N ASP A 743 -10.70 -7.32 -32.72
CA ASP A 743 -11.81 -8.27 -32.79
C ASP A 743 -13.18 -7.57 -32.68
N GLN A 744 -13.20 -6.26 -32.42
CA GLN A 744 -14.42 -5.47 -32.22
C GLN A 744 -15.08 -5.14 -33.57
N ILE A 745 -16.22 -5.78 -33.85
CA ILE A 745 -16.94 -5.62 -35.13
C ILE A 745 -17.97 -4.49 -35.11
N TRP A 746 -18.38 -4.03 -33.92
CA TRP A 746 -19.34 -2.94 -33.73
C TRP A 746 -19.26 -2.34 -32.33
N HIS A 747 -19.57 -1.05 -32.20
CA HIS A 747 -19.69 -0.33 -30.92
C HIS A 747 -20.66 0.83 -31.09
N GLU A 748 -21.63 0.97 -30.18
CA GLU A 748 -22.47 2.17 -30.06
C GLU A 748 -22.81 2.43 -28.59
N GLY A 749 -22.47 3.63 -28.09
CA GLY A 749 -22.74 4.03 -26.71
C GLY A 749 -22.11 3.08 -25.68
N ASN A 750 -22.97 2.36 -24.95
CA ASN A 750 -22.63 1.44 -23.86
C ASN A 750 -22.66 -0.05 -24.30
N VAL A 751 -22.57 -0.33 -25.61
CA VAL A 751 -22.63 -1.69 -26.15
C VAL A 751 -21.52 -1.94 -27.17
N TRP A 752 -20.73 -3.00 -26.95
CA TRP A 752 -19.66 -3.45 -27.85
C TRP A 752 -19.92 -4.88 -28.33
N ILE A 753 -19.65 -5.18 -29.59
CA ILE A 753 -19.71 -6.53 -30.16
C ILE A 753 -18.33 -6.93 -30.66
N TYR A 754 -17.86 -8.12 -30.26
CA TYR A 754 -16.61 -8.70 -30.72
C TYR A 754 -16.85 -10.07 -31.39
N LYS A 755 -16.01 -10.41 -32.37
CA LYS A 755 -15.85 -11.75 -32.94
C LYS A 755 -14.38 -12.17 -32.76
N PRO A 756 -13.99 -12.68 -31.59
CA PRO A 756 -12.59 -12.92 -31.26
C PRO A 756 -11.94 -14.04 -32.07
N ASP A 757 -10.65 -13.91 -32.36
CA ASP A 757 -9.83 -15.05 -32.79
C ASP A 757 -9.77 -16.09 -31.68
N LEU A 758 -10.59 -17.12 -31.80
CA LEU A 758 -10.73 -18.18 -30.82
C LEU A 758 -9.43 -18.96 -30.58
N ARG A 759 -8.49 -19.02 -31.55
CA ARG A 759 -7.18 -19.65 -31.33
C ARG A 759 -6.28 -18.75 -30.48
N ARG A 760 -6.30 -17.43 -30.67
CA ARG A 760 -5.62 -16.48 -29.77
C ARG A 760 -6.28 -16.43 -28.37
N LEU A 761 -7.60 -16.51 -28.30
CA LEU A 761 -8.34 -16.56 -27.03
C LEU A 761 -8.07 -17.87 -26.26
N LYS A 762 -8.06 -19.02 -26.94
CA LYS A 762 -7.65 -20.34 -26.41
C LYS A 762 -6.22 -20.31 -25.87
N GLN A 763 -5.29 -19.64 -26.55
CA GLN A 763 -3.92 -19.43 -26.04
C GLN A 763 -3.88 -18.65 -24.71
N LYS A 764 -4.74 -17.63 -24.56
CA LYS A 764 -4.81 -16.80 -23.35
C LYS A 764 -5.42 -17.55 -22.17
N ILE A 765 -6.56 -18.23 -22.33
CA ILE A 765 -7.21 -18.96 -21.22
C ILE A 765 -6.44 -20.21 -20.78
N LEU A 766 -5.52 -20.73 -21.61
CA LEU A 766 -4.57 -21.78 -21.25
C LEU A 766 -3.34 -21.25 -20.48
N MET A 767 -3.15 -19.94 -20.34
CA MET A 767 -2.13 -19.39 -19.44
C MET A 767 -2.62 -19.42 -17.98
N PRO A 768 -1.70 -19.40 -16.98
CA PRO A 768 -2.10 -19.19 -15.60
C PRO A 768 -2.91 -17.90 -15.43
N VAL A 769 -3.97 -17.99 -14.63
CA VAL A 769 -4.94 -16.89 -14.37
C VAL A 769 -4.29 -15.67 -13.70
N GLY A 770 -3.12 -15.84 -13.08
CA GLY A 770 -2.29 -14.74 -12.60
C GLY A 770 -0.81 -15.11 -12.53
N SER A 771 0.03 -14.10 -12.26
CA SER A 771 1.49 -14.24 -12.15
C SER A 771 1.99 -15.03 -10.92
N CYS A 772 1.09 -15.66 -10.15
CA CYS A 772 1.36 -16.61 -9.07
C CYS A 772 1.97 -17.95 -9.53
N GLN A 773 1.91 -18.24 -10.83
CA GLN A 773 2.62 -19.34 -11.47
C GLN A 773 3.48 -18.80 -12.62
N LEU A 774 4.57 -19.50 -12.95
CA LEU A 774 5.28 -19.25 -14.21
C LEU A 774 4.40 -19.67 -15.38
N ALA A 775 4.28 -18.80 -16.37
CA ALA A 775 3.73 -19.13 -17.66
C ALA A 775 4.61 -20.21 -18.31
N THR A 776 4.03 -21.39 -18.53
CA THR A 776 4.63 -22.47 -19.32
C THR A 776 4.03 -22.47 -20.73
N PRO A 777 4.78 -22.93 -21.76
CA PRO A 777 4.20 -23.13 -23.08
C PRO A 777 2.98 -24.04 -22.96
N PHE A 778 1.83 -23.61 -23.49
CA PHE A 778 0.55 -24.31 -23.32
C PHE A 778 0.59 -25.76 -23.86
N ALA A 779 1.43 -25.99 -24.88
CA ALA A 779 1.83 -27.31 -25.39
C ALA A 779 2.41 -28.31 -24.36
N VAL A 780 2.89 -27.83 -23.21
CA VAL A 780 3.64 -28.61 -22.20
C VAL A 780 2.82 -28.83 -20.92
N GLN A 781 1.69 -28.14 -20.75
CA GLN A 781 0.88 -28.21 -19.51
C GLN A 781 0.11 -29.53 -19.31
N GLY A 782 0.10 -30.43 -20.30
CA GLY A 782 -0.72 -31.66 -20.27
C GLY A 782 -2.23 -31.42 -20.46
N ARG A 783 -2.67 -30.15 -20.53
CA ARG A 783 -4.04 -29.73 -20.87
C ARG A 783 -4.31 -29.78 -22.39
N GLU A 784 -3.25 -29.71 -23.20
CA GLU A 784 -3.32 -30.10 -24.62
C GLU A 784 -2.92 -31.57 -24.78
N VAL A 785 -3.91 -32.45 -24.95
CA VAL A 785 -3.66 -33.89 -25.18
C VAL A 785 -2.93 -34.14 -26.52
N TRP A 786 -3.18 -33.28 -27.51
CA TRP A 786 -2.88 -33.53 -28.93
C TRP A 786 -1.51 -33.01 -29.41
N ARG A 787 -0.85 -32.10 -28.68
CA ARG A 787 0.43 -31.50 -29.12
C ARG A 787 1.67 -32.39 -28.98
N LYS A 788 1.50 -33.69 -28.70
CA LYS A 788 2.55 -34.70 -28.97
C LYS A 788 3.00 -34.71 -30.43
N TYR A 789 2.16 -34.26 -31.37
CA TYR A 789 2.50 -34.07 -32.79
C TYR A 789 3.21 -32.73 -33.11
N GLY A 790 3.75 -32.02 -32.11
CA GLY A 790 4.66 -30.89 -32.33
C GLY A 790 6.07 -31.30 -32.80
N SER A 791 6.40 -32.59 -32.74
CA SER A 791 7.64 -33.16 -33.26
C SER A 791 7.31 -34.36 -34.17
N SER A 792 7.96 -34.40 -35.33
CA SER A 792 7.79 -35.39 -36.41
C SER A 792 6.48 -35.36 -37.22
N SER A 793 6.67 -35.17 -38.54
CA SER A 793 5.95 -35.84 -39.63
C SER A 793 4.41 -35.88 -39.66
N THR A 794 3.80 -34.84 -40.25
CA THR A 794 2.74 -35.04 -41.26
C THR A 794 2.94 -34.06 -42.41
N SER A 795 2.98 -34.57 -43.64
CA SER A 795 3.24 -33.80 -44.84
C SER A 795 1.93 -33.29 -45.47
N ASN A 796 1.62 -32.00 -45.32
CA ASN A 796 0.86 -31.28 -46.34
C ASN A 796 1.13 -29.77 -46.33
N LYS A 797 1.05 -29.17 -47.52
CA LYS A 797 1.27 -27.74 -47.78
C LYS A 797 -0.05 -27.00 -47.48
N SER A 798 -0.09 -25.79 -46.94
CA SER A 798 0.99 -24.85 -46.59
C SER A 798 0.78 -24.27 -45.18
N ALA A 799 1.61 -24.69 -44.21
CA ALA A 799 1.55 -24.11 -42.87
C ALA A 799 2.00 -22.65 -42.89
N TYR A 800 1.13 -21.74 -42.43
CA TYR A 800 1.47 -20.33 -42.23
C TYR A 800 2.60 -20.22 -41.20
N LYS A 801 3.79 -19.80 -41.65
CA LYS A 801 4.93 -19.54 -40.76
C LYS A 801 4.79 -18.13 -40.19
N PRO A 802 4.58 -17.96 -38.87
CA PRO A 802 4.39 -16.65 -38.28
C PRO A 802 5.63 -15.77 -38.49
N ARG A 803 5.39 -14.48 -38.72
CA ARG A 803 6.44 -13.47 -38.83
C ARG A 803 6.77 -12.96 -37.44
N GLU A 804 8.00 -13.21 -37.02
CA GLU A 804 8.45 -13.03 -35.63
C GLU A 804 9.76 -12.23 -35.58
N ALA A 805 9.84 -11.23 -34.70
CA ALA A 805 10.98 -10.33 -34.60
C ALA A 805 11.36 -9.96 -33.15
N TYR A 806 12.65 -9.74 -32.92
CA TYR A 806 13.13 -8.97 -31.77
C TYR A 806 13.08 -7.48 -32.10
N VAL A 807 12.59 -6.66 -31.16
CA VAL A 807 12.38 -5.23 -31.38
C VAL A 807 12.98 -4.41 -30.26
N THR A 808 13.73 -3.36 -30.62
CA THR A 808 14.13 -2.30 -29.68
C THR A 808 13.89 -0.91 -30.25
N VAL A 809 14.01 0.12 -29.42
CA VAL A 809 13.76 1.53 -29.78
C VAL A 809 14.91 2.41 -29.33
N LEU A 810 15.41 3.26 -30.23
CA LEU A 810 16.26 4.40 -29.92
C LEU A 810 15.51 5.69 -30.24
N HIS A 811 15.61 6.69 -29.37
CA HIS A 811 15.02 8.01 -29.61
C HIS A 811 15.78 9.09 -28.82
N SER A 812 15.74 10.33 -29.30
CA SER A 812 16.27 11.52 -28.62
C SER A 812 17.78 11.58 -28.30
N SER A 813 18.54 10.49 -28.47
CA SER A 813 19.98 10.43 -28.15
C SER A 813 20.65 9.19 -28.73
N GLU A 814 21.88 9.35 -29.22
CA GLU A 814 22.74 8.25 -29.66
C GLU A 814 23.42 7.48 -28.50
N SER A 815 23.23 7.90 -27.24
CA SER A 815 23.87 7.31 -26.04
C SER A 815 23.56 5.83 -25.79
N TYR A 816 22.57 5.25 -26.48
CA TYR A 816 22.20 3.82 -26.42
C TYR A 816 22.52 3.04 -27.70
N VAL A 817 23.15 3.66 -28.72
CA VAL A 817 23.54 3.03 -29.99
C VAL A 817 24.40 1.80 -29.77
N CYS A 818 25.48 1.95 -29.00
CA CYS A 818 26.36 0.84 -28.63
C CYS A 818 25.61 -0.31 -27.91
N GLY A 819 24.62 0.04 -27.10
CA GLY A 819 23.72 -0.92 -26.46
C GLY A 819 22.89 -1.71 -27.48
N ALA A 820 22.24 -1.02 -28.42
CA ALA A 820 21.48 -1.66 -29.49
C ALA A 820 22.36 -2.52 -30.41
N ILE A 821 23.58 -2.09 -30.74
CA ILE A 821 24.57 -2.89 -31.48
C ILE A 821 24.90 -4.17 -30.69
N SER A 822 25.27 -4.04 -29.42
CA SER A 822 25.65 -5.17 -28.56
C SER A 822 24.51 -6.15 -28.32
N LEU A 823 23.27 -5.64 -28.21
CA LEU A 823 22.06 -6.45 -28.14
C LEU A 823 21.90 -7.30 -29.41
N ALA A 824 21.93 -6.70 -30.61
CA ALA A 824 21.84 -7.44 -31.87
C ALA A 824 22.95 -8.49 -32.01
N GLN A 825 24.20 -8.12 -31.71
CA GLN A 825 25.33 -9.04 -31.76
C GLN A 825 25.15 -10.21 -30.78
N SER A 826 24.64 -9.96 -29.56
CA SER A 826 24.32 -11.05 -28.62
C SER A 826 23.18 -11.96 -29.09
N ILE A 827 22.16 -11.41 -29.76
CA ILE A 827 21.06 -12.20 -30.36
C ILE A 827 21.57 -13.05 -31.53
N ILE A 828 22.45 -12.51 -32.38
CA ILE A 828 23.08 -13.22 -33.50
C ILE A 828 24.01 -14.34 -32.99
N LEU A 829 24.85 -14.05 -31.98
CA LEU A 829 25.71 -15.05 -31.33
C LEU A 829 24.88 -16.16 -30.65
N SER A 830 23.67 -15.85 -30.17
CA SER A 830 22.70 -16.84 -29.67
C SER A 830 22.07 -17.73 -30.76
N LYS A 831 22.41 -17.52 -32.04
CA LYS A 831 21.88 -18.23 -33.22
C LYS A 831 20.37 -18.07 -33.38
N SER A 832 19.86 -16.86 -33.12
CA SER A 832 18.47 -16.49 -33.44
C SER A 832 18.15 -16.67 -34.92
N THR A 833 16.91 -17.05 -35.20
CA THR A 833 16.36 -17.18 -36.56
C THR A 833 15.33 -16.08 -36.89
N LYS A 834 15.18 -15.10 -36.00
CA LYS A 834 14.14 -14.06 -36.05
C LYS A 834 14.67 -12.77 -36.65
N ASP A 835 13.77 -11.96 -37.18
CA ASP A 835 14.12 -10.63 -37.66
C ASP A 835 14.53 -9.71 -36.50
N LEU A 836 15.47 -8.80 -36.75
CA LEU A 836 15.87 -7.74 -35.82
C LEU A 836 15.29 -6.42 -36.34
N ILE A 837 14.36 -5.80 -35.61
CA ILE A 837 13.74 -4.52 -35.99
C ILE A 837 14.14 -3.42 -34.99
N LEU A 838 14.66 -2.32 -35.51
CA LEU A 838 15.03 -1.16 -34.71
C LEU A 838 14.16 0.04 -35.10
N LEU A 839 13.42 0.56 -34.13
CA LEU A 839 12.72 1.84 -34.29
C LEU A 839 13.70 2.96 -33.91
N VAL A 840 13.84 3.95 -34.80
CA VAL A 840 14.71 5.12 -34.59
C VAL A 840 13.95 6.40 -34.92
N ASP A 841 14.25 7.50 -34.23
CA ASP A 841 13.81 8.82 -34.66
C ASP A 841 14.91 9.54 -35.47
N ASN A 842 14.60 10.75 -35.94
CA ASN A 842 15.54 11.60 -36.68
C ASN A 842 16.67 12.20 -35.80
N SER A 843 16.90 11.72 -34.57
CA SER A 843 18.04 12.14 -33.74
C SER A 843 19.28 11.25 -33.94
N ILE A 844 19.15 10.14 -34.67
CA ILE A 844 20.23 9.20 -34.97
C ILE A 844 20.86 9.54 -36.33
N SER A 845 22.20 9.65 -36.39
CA SER A 845 22.92 10.09 -37.59
C SER A 845 22.87 9.06 -38.73
N GLN A 846 23.03 9.49 -39.98
CA GLN A 846 23.02 8.55 -41.12
C GLN A 846 24.18 7.54 -41.09
N GLU A 847 25.33 7.91 -40.54
CA GLU A 847 26.45 6.97 -40.31
C GLU A 847 26.07 5.93 -39.25
N THR A 848 25.46 6.37 -38.15
CA THR A 848 24.93 5.50 -37.11
C THR A 848 23.81 4.58 -37.63
N LEU A 849 22.93 5.07 -38.50
CA LEU A 849 21.92 4.24 -39.17
C LEU A 849 22.52 3.23 -40.15
N HIS A 850 23.72 3.47 -40.68
CA HIS A 850 24.47 2.49 -41.45
C HIS A 850 25.09 1.42 -40.54
N SER A 851 25.72 1.80 -39.43
CA SER A 851 26.32 0.82 -38.50
C SER A 851 25.29 -0.04 -37.78
N LEU A 852 24.12 0.50 -37.45
CA LEU A 852 23.01 -0.28 -36.90
C LEU A 852 22.49 -1.33 -37.91
N LYS A 853 22.50 -1.04 -39.23
CA LYS A 853 22.21 -2.03 -40.29
C LYS A 853 23.30 -3.10 -40.37
N LEU A 854 24.58 -2.71 -40.35
CA LEU A 854 25.72 -3.64 -40.33
C LEU A 854 25.70 -4.55 -39.07
N ALA A 855 25.23 -4.04 -37.93
CA ALA A 855 25.03 -4.80 -36.70
C ALA A 855 23.86 -5.81 -36.79
N GLY A 856 23.03 -5.75 -37.83
CA GLY A 856 21.94 -6.68 -38.13
C GLY A 856 20.53 -6.07 -38.08
N TRP A 857 20.36 -4.80 -37.68
CA TRP A 857 19.02 -4.21 -37.52
C TRP A 857 18.38 -3.78 -38.85
N LYS A 858 17.16 -4.27 -39.10
CA LYS A 858 16.24 -3.67 -40.07
C LYS A 858 15.64 -2.39 -39.46
N ILE A 859 16.08 -1.24 -39.96
CA ILE A 859 15.69 0.07 -39.45
C ILE A 859 14.28 0.46 -39.89
N LYS A 860 13.47 0.99 -38.97
CA LYS A 860 12.27 1.78 -39.27
C LYS A 860 12.38 3.15 -38.62
N ILE A 861 12.21 4.21 -39.42
CA ILE A 861 12.09 5.58 -38.91
C ILE A 861 10.71 5.73 -38.26
N ILE A 862 10.65 6.35 -37.08
CA ILE A 862 9.43 6.66 -36.34
C ILE A 862 9.39 8.13 -35.90
N GLU A 863 8.18 8.67 -35.83
CA GLU A 863 7.92 9.92 -35.11
C GLU A 863 7.86 9.63 -33.59
N ARG A 864 8.65 10.36 -32.80
CA ARG A 864 8.63 10.26 -31.33
C ARG A 864 7.26 10.58 -30.75
N ILE A 865 6.87 9.85 -29.71
CA ILE A 865 5.68 10.15 -28.90
C ILE A 865 6.13 10.80 -27.60
N ARG A 866 5.60 11.99 -27.32
CA ARG A 866 5.84 12.69 -26.05
C ARG A 866 4.94 12.12 -24.95
N ASN A 867 5.53 11.85 -23.79
CA ASN A 867 4.81 11.58 -22.56
C ASN A 867 4.17 12.89 -22.04
N PRO A 868 2.83 13.03 -21.98
CA PRO A 868 2.18 14.29 -21.63
C PRO A 868 2.43 14.70 -20.17
N HIS A 869 2.62 13.74 -19.26
CA HIS A 869 2.87 14.00 -17.84
C HIS A 869 4.34 14.28 -17.51
N ALA A 870 5.27 14.09 -18.46
CA ALA A 870 6.68 14.37 -18.27
C ALA A 870 7.01 15.87 -18.40
N LYS A 871 7.98 16.34 -17.60
CA LYS A 871 8.55 17.69 -17.73
C LYS A 871 9.42 17.77 -18.99
N ARG A 872 9.52 18.95 -19.60
CA ARG A 872 10.44 19.17 -20.74
C ARG A 872 11.90 18.93 -20.34
N GLY A 873 12.66 18.27 -21.19
CA GLY A 873 14.08 17.96 -20.97
C GLY A 873 14.37 16.84 -19.95
N THR A 874 13.35 16.08 -19.52
CA THR A 874 13.56 14.91 -18.63
C THR A 874 13.69 13.61 -19.43
N TYR A 875 14.42 12.63 -18.88
CA TYR A 875 14.70 11.36 -19.56
C TYR A 875 13.43 10.60 -20.01
N ASN A 876 12.33 10.76 -19.27
CA ASN A 876 11.03 10.17 -19.55
C ASN A 876 10.12 11.04 -20.44
N GLU A 877 10.62 12.13 -21.04
CA GLU A 877 9.81 12.97 -21.94
C GLU A 877 9.37 12.24 -23.21
N TRP A 878 10.19 11.31 -23.71
CA TRP A 878 10.00 10.69 -25.03
C TRP A 878 9.84 9.16 -24.98
N ASN A 879 9.85 8.54 -23.79
CA ASN A 879 9.81 7.07 -23.65
C ASN A 879 8.48 6.44 -24.09
N TYR A 880 7.40 7.22 -24.20
CA TYR A 880 6.15 6.76 -24.84
C TYR A 880 6.36 6.45 -26.33
N SER A 881 7.49 6.82 -26.95
CA SER A 881 7.89 6.33 -28.28
C SER A 881 8.00 4.79 -28.33
N LYS A 882 8.20 4.12 -27.19
CA LYS A 882 8.11 2.65 -27.06
C LYS A 882 6.75 2.10 -27.52
N LEU A 883 5.66 2.89 -27.44
CA LEU A 883 4.33 2.47 -27.89
C LEU A 883 4.26 2.20 -29.41
N ARG A 884 5.17 2.77 -30.22
CA ARG A 884 5.23 2.55 -31.68
C ARG A 884 5.43 1.07 -32.07
N ILE A 885 5.90 0.21 -31.16
CA ILE A 885 6.07 -1.23 -31.42
C ILE A 885 4.76 -1.94 -31.79
N TRP A 886 3.60 -1.45 -31.33
CA TRP A 886 2.30 -1.99 -31.74
C TRP A 886 1.95 -1.71 -33.22
N GLN A 887 2.61 -0.75 -33.87
CA GLN A 887 2.41 -0.43 -35.29
C GLN A 887 3.19 -1.36 -36.25
N LEU A 888 3.90 -2.37 -35.72
CA LEU A 888 4.66 -3.36 -36.50
C LEU A 888 3.79 -4.50 -37.02
N THR A 889 2.66 -4.15 -37.63
CA THR A 889 1.60 -5.08 -38.07
C THR A 889 2.00 -6.01 -39.23
N GLU A 890 3.22 -5.89 -39.77
CA GLU A 890 3.77 -6.92 -40.67
C GLU A 890 4.36 -8.14 -39.93
N TYR A 891 4.35 -8.15 -38.59
CA TYR A 891 4.73 -9.26 -37.72
C TYR A 891 3.54 -9.72 -36.87
N ASP A 892 3.43 -11.04 -36.64
CA ASP A 892 2.43 -11.65 -35.77
C ASP A 892 2.73 -11.43 -34.29
N LYS A 893 4.02 -11.53 -33.93
CA LYS A 893 4.52 -11.44 -32.57
C LYS A 893 5.90 -10.83 -32.51
N LEU A 894 6.14 -10.05 -31.47
CA LEU A 894 7.42 -9.43 -31.15
C LEU A 894 7.88 -9.90 -29.77
N ILE A 895 9.19 -10.08 -29.61
CA ILE A 895 9.83 -9.88 -28.31
C ILE A 895 10.40 -8.47 -28.31
N PHE A 896 9.75 -7.56 -27.60
CA PHE A 896 10.34 -6.26 -27.30
C PHE A 896 11.47 -6.45 -26.28
N VAL A 897 12.57 -5.72 -26.46
CA VAL A 897 13.73 -5.67 -25.55
C VAL A 897 14.23 -4.22 -25.45
N ASP A 898 14.54 -3.70 -24.26
CA ASP A 898 15.26 -2.42 -24.12
C ASP A 898 16.74 -2.55 -24.56
N ALA A 899 17.33 -1.46 -25.07
CA ALA A 899 18.69 -1.45 -25.63
C ALA A 899 19.83 -1.62 -24.60
N ASP A 900 19.51 -1.84 -23.32
CA ASP A 900 20.42 -2.13 -22.22
C ASP A 900 20.37 -3.59 -21.74
N PHE A 901 19.93 -4.50 -22.62
CA PHE A 901 20.01 -5.95 -22.45
C PHE A 901 21.25 -6.57 -23.12
N LEU A 902 21.66 -7.74 -22.61
CA LEU A 902 22.57 -8.65 -23.29
C LEU A 902 22.06 -10.10 -23.18
N PHE A 903 22.02 -10.82 -24.29
CA PHE A 903 21.55 -12.21 -24.31
C PHE A 903 22.70 -13.20 -24.08
N PHE A 904 22.47 -14.19 -23.23
CA PHE A 904 23.37 -15.32 -22.98
C PHE A 904 22.92 -16.61 -23.69
N LYS A 905 21.66 -16.65 -24.13
CA LYS A 905 21.00 -17.82 -24.74
C LYS A 905 20.04 -17.38 -25.83
N ASN A 906 19.62 -18.34 -26.65
CA ASN A 906 18.55 -18.18 -27.62
C ASN A 906 17.19 -18.02 -26.92
N LEU A 907 16.33 -17.10 -27.38
CA LEU A 907 14.97 -16.89 -26.84
C LEU A 907 13.86 -17.22 -27.87
N ASP A 908 14.17 -17.78 -29.04
CA ASP A 908 13.22 -17.98 -30.15
C ASP A 908 12.00 -18.83 -29.76
N HIS A 909 12.15 -19.71 -28.77
CA HIS A 909 11.09 -20.56 -28.24
C HIS A 909 10.08 -19.82 -27.36
N PHE A 910 10.37 -18.58 -26.95
CA PHE A 910 9.45 -17.74 -26.17
C PHE A 910 8.40 -17.00 -27.02
N PHE A 911 8.53 -16.96 -28.35
CA PHE A 911 7.47 -16.44 -29.24
C PHE A 911 6.18 -17.29 -29.18
N VAL A 912 6.22 -18.50 -28.61
CA VAL A 912 5.02 -19.31 -28.38
C VAL A 912 3.99 -18.58 -27.50
N PHE A 913 4.42 -17.79 -26.51
CA PHE A 913 3.55 -17.15 -25.52
C PHE A 913 2.64 -16.05 -26.11
N PRO A 914 1.47 -15.75 -25.51
CA PRO A 914 0.60 -14.66 -25.93
C PRO A 914 0.99 -13.30 -25.31
N GLN A 915 0.47 -12.21 -25.86
CA GLN A 915 0.51 -10.89 -25.23
C GLN A 915 -0.38 -10.87 -23.98
N LEU A 916 -0.03 -10.23 -22.86
CA LEU A 916 1.29 -9.68 -22.51
C LEU A 916 1.98 -10.69 -21.58
N SER A 917 3.03 -11.33 -22.10
CA SER A 917 3.91 -12.20 -21.31
C SER A 917 5.24 -11.48 -21.08
N ALA A 918 5.67 -11.39 -19.82
CA ALA A 918 6.84 -10.60 -19.44
C ALA A 918 7.45 -11.09 -18.12
N ALA A 919 8.70 -10.70 -17.86
CA ALA A 919 9.33 -10.97 -16.58
C ALA A 919 8.82 -10.03 -15.49
N GLY A 920 8.67 -10.52 -14.26
CA GLY A 920 8.22 -9.72 -13.12
C GLY A 920 9.28 -8.71 -12.67
N ASN A 921 8.83 -7.50 -12.29
CA ASN A 921 9.61 -6.59 -11.44
C ASN A 921 9.16 -6.79 -9.96
N CYS A 922 9.73 -6.02 -9.03
CA CYS A 922 9.21 -5.97 -7.66
C CYS A 922 7.91 -5.15 -7.60
N ARG A 923 7.08 -5.37 -6.57
CA ARG A 923 5.61 -5.18 -6.62
C ARG A 923 4.97 -6.24 -7.53
N HIS A 924 3.69 -6.07 -7.86
CA HIS A 924 2.84 -7.06 -8.55
C HIS A 924 2.77 -6.80 -10.07
N VAL A 925 3.88 -6.31 -10.63
CA VAL A 925 3.97 -5.64 -11.94
C VAL A 925 5.06 -6.26 -12.80
N PHE A 926 4.92 -6.21 -14.13
CA PHE A 926 5.97 -6.64 -15.05
C PHE A 926 7.01 -5.54 -15.32
N ASN A 927 8.19 -5.95 -15.76
CA ASN A 927 9.23 -5.06 -16.28
C ASN A 927 9.03 -4.86 -17.80
N SER A 928 8.93 -3.60 -18.26
CA SER A 928 8.68 -3.27 -19.68
C SER A 928 9.94 -3.27 -20.56
N GLY A 929 11.06 -3.75 -20.02
CA GLY A 929 12.31 -3.95 -20.75
C GLY A 929 12.40 -5.29 -21.48
N ILE A 930 11.55 -6.28 -21.18
CA ILE A 930 11.35 -7.43 -22.07
C ILE A 930 9.92 -7.97 -22.01
N MET A 931 9.24 -8.03 -23.17
CA MET A 931 7.80 -8.35 -23.27
C MET A 931 7.45 -9.04 -24.59
N ILE A 932 6.47 -9.97 -24.57
CA ILE A 932 5.74 -10.40 -25.77
C ILE A 932 4.66 -9.39 -26.11
N ILE A 933 4.74 -8.88 -27.35
CA ILE A 933 3.75 -8.00 -27.96
C ILE A 933 3.13 -8.70 -29.17
N GLU A 934 1.82 -8.54 -29.35
CA GLU A 934 1.10 -8.90 -30.57
C GLU A 934 0.70 -7.59 -31.27
N PRO A 935 1.36 -7.21 -32.40
CA PRO A 935 1.09 -5.95 -33.07
C PRO A 935 -0.38 -5.74 -33.46
N SER A 936 -0.80 -4.48 -33.40
CA SER A 936 -2.17 -4.02 -33.59
C SER A 936 -2.19 -2.50 -33.65
N GLU A 937 -2.55 -1.96 -34.82
CA GLU A 937 -2.79 -0.53 -35.01
C GLU A 937 -3.99 -0.04 -34.19
N CYS A 938 -4.95 -0.92 -33.88
CA CYS A 938 -6.06 -0.61 -32.98
C CYS A 938 -5.55 -0.43 -31.53
N THR A 939 -4.77 -1.39 -31.03
CA THR A 939 -4.19 -1.35 -29.67
C THR A 939 -3.25 -0.15 -29.53
N PHE A 940 -2.49 0.20 -30.58
CA PHE A 940 -1.72 1.44 -30.61
C PHE A 940 -2.59 2.69 -30.39
N LYS A 941 -3.73 2.82 -31.09
CA LYS A 941 -4.66 3.96 -30.91
C LYS A 941 -5.26 3.99 -29.51
N THR A 942 -5.72 2.85 -28.99
CA THR A 942 -6.24 2.75 -27.61
C THR A 942 -5.17 3.09 -26.56
N LEU A 943 -3.90 2.74 -26.80
CA LEU A 943 -2.78 3.17 -25.96
C LEU A 943 -2.59 4.69 -26.06
N MET A 944 -2.58 5.27 -27.26
CA MET A 944 -2.45 6.71 -27.47
C MET A 944 -3.56 7.51 -26.78
N GLU A 945 -4.82 7.10 -26.90
CA GLU A 945 -5.97 7.71 -26.19
C GLU A 945 -5.81 7.66 -24.66
N LYS A 946 -5.28 6.54 -24.14
CA LYS A 946 -5.01 6.36 -22.72
C LYS A 946 -3.85 7.22 -22.21
N THR A 947 -2.88 7.63 -23.05
CA THR A 947 -1.71 8.43 -22.60
C THR A 947 -2.08 9.73 -21.89
N LEU A 948 -3.25 10.32 -22.21
CA LEU A 948 -3.74 11.58 -21.63
C LEU A 948 -4.40 11.41 -20.26
N ASN A 949 -4.93 10.21 -19.98
CA ASN A 949 -5.87 9.96 -18.88
C ASN A 949 -5.35 8.92 -17.86
N VAL A 950 -4.35 8.12 -18.20
CA VAL A 950 -3.78 7.07 -17.34
C VAL A 950 -2.43 7.53 -16.80
N VAL A 951 -2.41 7.88 -15.51
CA VAL A 951 -1.21 8.37 -14.81
C VAL A 951 -0.28 7.21 -14.46
N SER A 952 0.88 7.15 -15.11
CA SER A 952 1.92 6.15 -14.82
C SER A 952 2.47 6.25 -13.39
N TYR A 953 2.43 5.14 -12.63
CA TYR A 953 2.92 5.11 -11.24
C TYR A 953 4.41 5.44 -11.05
N ASN A 954 5.21 5.39 -12.13
CA ASN A 954 6.62 5.79 -12.12
C ASN A 954 6.94 6.94 -13.11
N GLY A 955 5.91 7.55 -13.70
CA GLY A 955 6.06 8.60 -14.71
C GLY A 955 6.62 8.14 -16.06
N GLY A 956 6.79 6.83 -16.30
CA GLY A 956 7.33 6.28 -17.55
C GLY A 956 6.51 5.15 -18.16
N ASP A 957 7.03 4.55 -19.23
CA ASP A 957 6.40 3.49 -20.01
C ASP A 957 6.07 2.24 -19.16
N GLN A 958 6.96 1.80 -18.25
CA GLN A 958 6.68 0.64 -17.40
C GLN A 958 5.42 0.85 -16.55
N GLY A 959 5.27 2.03 -15.93
CA GLY A 959 4.09 2.33 -15.14
C GLY A 959 2.84 2.40 -16.00
N PHE A 960 2.88 3.16 -17.09
CA PHE A 960 1.77 3.30 -18.03
C PHE A 960 1.28 1.93 -18.55
N LEU A 961 2.20 1.08 -19.01
CA LEU A 961 1.87 -0.23 -19.55
C LEU A 961 1.30 -1.19 -18.49
N ASN A 962 1.69 -1.07 -17.21
CA ASN A 962 1.09 -1.88 -16.14
C ASN A 962 -0.30 -1.39 -15.70
N GLU A 963 -0.60 -0.09 -15.81
CA GLU A 963 -1.95 0.43 -15.58
C GLU A 963 -2.92 0.07 -16.74
N VAL A 964 -2.41 -0.17 -17.96
CA VAL A 964 -3.22 -0.56 -19.13
C VAL A 964 -3.31 -2.07 -19.32
N PHE A 965 -2.22 -2.82 -19.12
CA PHE A 965 -2.17 -4.29 -19.20
C PHE A 965 -2.10 -4.89 -17.79
N SER A 966 -3.20 -4.76 -17.06
CA SER A 966 -3.33 -5.26 -15.68
C SER A 966 -3.19 -6.78 -15.59
N TRP A 967 -3.71 -7.50 -16.59
CA TRP A 967 -3.62 -8.96 -16.69
C TRP A 967 -2.47 -9.39 -17.61
N TRP A 968 -1.45 -10.04 -17.02
CA TRP A 968 -0.21 -10.43 -17.69
C TRP A 968 0.30 -11.79 -17.19
N HIS A 969 1.17 -12.45 -17.97
CA HIS A 969 1.67 -13.79 -17.67
C HIS A 969 3.17 -13.77 -17.34
N ARG A 970 3.59 -14.43 -16.25
CA ARG A 970 4.96 -14.34 -15.73
C ARG A 970 5.94 -15.26 -16.45
N TRP A 971 6.95 -14.68 -17.06
CA TRP A 971 8.17 -15.38 -17.43
C TRP A 971 9.17 -15.52 -16.27
N PRO A 972 10.03 -16.55 -16.31
CA PRO A 972 11.12 -16.69 -15.34
C PRO A 972 11.98 -15.44 -15.24
N ALA A 973 12.37 -15.05 -14.02
CA ALA A 973 13.29 -13.94 -13.77
C ALA A 973 14.64 -14.12 -14.51
N LYS A 974 14.99 -15.35 -14.88
CA LYS A 974 16.14 -15.69 -15.73
C LYS A 974 16.09 -15.05 -17.14
N LEU A 975 14.94 -14.57 -17.62
CA LEU A 975 14.81 -13.82 -18.89
C LEU A 975 15.03 -12.31 -18.74
N ASN A 976 14.94 -11.80 -17.52
CA ASN A 976 15.21 -10.41 -17.19
C ASN A 976 15.99 -10.36 -15.87
N PHE A 977 17.20 -10.89 -15.89
CA PHE A 977 18.04 -10.87 -14.70
C PHE A 977 18.56 -9.43 -14.53
N LEU A 978 17.91 -8.68 -13.65
CA LEU A 978 18.29 -7.31 -13.32
C LEU A 978 19.69 -7.30 -12.70
N LYS A 979 20.60 -6.50 -13.25
CA LYS A 979 21.93 -6.22 -12.69
C LYS A 979 21.79 -5.35 -11.42
N ASN A 980 21.24 -5.93 -10.35
CA ASN A 980 21.05 -5.33 -9.03
C ASN A 980 21.24 -6.41 -7.95
N PHE A 981 22.18 -6.19 -7.04
CA PHE A 981 22.65 -7.15 -6.04
C PHE A 981 22.32 -6.72 -4.60
N GLN A 982 21.44 -5.72 -4.43
CA GLN A 982 21.07 -5.09 -3.16
C GLN A 982 20.36 -6.00 -2.16
N THR A 983 19.84 -7.15 -2.60
CA THR A 983 18.79 -7.90 -1.88
C THR A 983 19.22 -9.22 -1.26
N ASP A 984 20.46 -9.68 -1.48
CA ASP A 984 20.93 -10.99 -1.04
C ASP A 984 22.44 -10.96 -0.71
N GLU A 985 22.80 -10.92 0.58
CA GLU A 985 24.21 -10.89 1.00
C GLU A 985 24.97 -12.17 0.61
N SER A 986 24.27 -13.29 0.40
CA SER A 986 24.87 -14.56 -0.04
C SER A 986 25.16 -14.59 -1.54
N ARG A 987 24.67 -13.61 -2.32
CA ARG A 987 24.79 -13.55 -3.79
C ARG A 987 25.28 -12.22 -4.34
N LYS A 988 25.94 -11.37 -3.52
CA LYS A 988 26.41 -10.04 -3.93
C LYS A 988 27.20 -9.98 -5.25
N TYR A 989 27.79 -11.10 -5.70
CA TYR A 989 28.53 -11.19 -6.97
C TYR A 989 28.06 -12.33 -7.90
N GLU A 990 27.07 -13.13 -7.53
CA GLU A 990 26.66 -14.31 -8.30
C GLU A 990 25.37 -14.08 -9.10
N TYR A 991 25.45 -14.23 -10.42
CA TYR A 991 24.27 -14.38 -11.28
C TYR A 991 24.06 -15.86 -11.66
N PRO A 992 22.81 -16.30 -11.92
CA PRO A 992 22.53 -17.67 -12.33
C PRO A 992 23.24 -18.00 -13.65
N LYS A 993 24.10 -19.03 -13.63
CA LYS A 993 24.78 -19.54 -14.85
C LYS A 993 23.80 -20.03 -15.93
N ASP A 994 22.54 -20.24 -15.56
CA ASP A 994 21.45 -20.64 -16.46
C ASP A 994 20.52 -19.47 -16.87
N ALA A 995 20.86 -18.22 -16.55
CA ALA A 995 20.16 -17.05 -17.07
C ALA A 995 20.13 -17.02 -18.61
N TYR A 996 19.08 -16.43 -19.17
CA TYR A 996 18.87 -16.25 -20.61
C TYR A 996 19.33 -14.86 -21.08
N ALA A 997 19.06 -13.83 -20.28
CA ALA A 997 19.49 -12.46 -20.57
C ALA A 997 19.72 -11.65 -19.28
N MET A 998 20.55 -10.61 -19.40
CA MET A 998 20.93 -9.67 -18.35
C MET A 998 20.41 -8.27 -18.69
N HIS A 999 19.76 -7.58 -17.76
CA HIS A 999 19.31 -6.19 -17.91
C HIS A 999 20.22 -5.26 -17.10
N TYR A 1000 20.99 -4.43 -17.78
CA TYR A 1000 22.05 -3.62 -17.16
C TYR A 1000 21.48 -2.34 -16.53
N LEU A 1001 21.34 -2.33 -15.20
CA LEU A 1001 20.97 -1.15 -14.41
C LEU A 1001 22.22 -0.34 -13.99
N GLY A 1002 21.99 0.90 -13.57
CA GLY A 1002 23.06 1.87 -13.30
C GLY A 1002 23.67 2.44 -14.58
N LEU A 1003 24.96 2.78 -14.52
CA LEU A 1003 25.78 3.08 -15.70
C LEU A 1003 25.90 1.82 -16.57
N LYS A 1004 25.72 1.98 -17.88
CA LYS A 1004 25.81 0.90 -18.85
C LYS A 1004 27.28 0.59 -19.18
N PRO A 1005 27.64 -0.66 -19.53
CA PRO A 1005 29.05 -1.06 -19.69
C PRO A 1005 29.87 -0.21 -20.67
N TRP A 1006 29.25 0.24 -21.77
CA TRP A 1006 29.90 1.09 -22.77
C TRP A 1006 30.26 2.49 -22.27
N MET A 1007 29.55 2.98 -21.25
CA MET A 1007 29.81 4.26 -20.56
C MET A 1007 30.80 4.11 -19.37
N CYS A 1008 31.53 3.00 -19.32
CA CYS A 1008 32.60 2.71 -18.38
C CYS A 1008 33.87 2.30 -19.14
N TYR A 1009 35.02 2.28 -18.46
CA TYR A 1009 36.20 1.60 -18.98
C TYR A 1009 36.01 0.08 -19.00
N LYS A 1010 36.74 -0.62 -19.89
CA LYS A 1010 36.75 -2.07 -20.03
C LYS A 1010 37.31 -2.80 -18.81
N ASP A 1011 38.24 -2.18 -18.09
CA ASP A 1011 39.03 -2.82 -17.01
C ASP A 1011 38.20 -3.27 -15.80
N TYR A 1012 37.10 -2.57 -15.47
CA TYR A 1012 36.21 -2.88 -14.34
C TYR A 1012 34.87 -2.13 -14.46
N ASP A 1013 33.87 -2.53 -13.69
CA ASP A 1013 32.53 -1.92 -13.70
C ASP A 1013 32.54 -0.55 -13.01
N CYS A 1014 32.46 0.55 -13.77
CA CYS A 1014 32.54 1.90 -13.20
C CYS A 1014 31.33 2.31 -12.32
N ASN A 1015 30.29 1.48 -12.18
CA ASN A 1015 29.32 1.62 -11.09
C ASN A 1015 29.97 1.49 -9.70
N TRP A 1016 31.18 0.89 -9.60
CA TRP A 1016 31.97 0.88 -8.37
C TRP A 1016 32.36 2.29 -7.90
N ASP A 1017 32.67 3.22 -8.79
CA ASP A 1017 33.14 4.57 -8.42
C ASP A 1017 32.01 5.53 -8.01
N VAL A 1018 30.74 5.18 -8.27
CA VAL A 1018 29.57 6.05 -8.01
C VAL A 1018 28.80 5.56 -6.79
N LEU A 1019 28.67 6.42 -5.76
CA LEU A 1019 28.07 6.06 -4.47
C LEU A 1019 26.59 5.66 -4.61
N GLU A 1020 25.88 6.33 -5.51
CA GLU A 1020 24.46 6.15 -5.80
C GLU A 1020 24.15 4.88 -6.58
N TYR A 1021 25.17 4.22 -7.15
CA TYR A 1021 25.04 3.05 -8.04
C TYR A 1021 25.65 1.77 -7.48
N ARG A 1022 26.04 1.77 -6.19
CA ARG A 1022 26.68 0.65 -5.49
C ARG A 1022 25.83 -0.63 -5.36
N ASP A 1023 24.56 -0.57 -5.73
CA ASP A 1023 23.66 -1.72 -5.84
C ASP A 1023 23.84 -2.49 -7.17
N PHE A 1024 24.47 -1.88 -8.16
CA PHE A 1024 24.57 -2.40 -9.53
C PHE A 1024 25.94 -2.97 -9.99
N PRO A 1025 27.10 -2.80 -9.33
CA PRO A 1025 28.38 -3.16 -9.94
C PRO A 1025 28.66 -4.66 -9.87
N ASN A 1026 29.17 -5.24 -10.96
CA ASN A 1026 29.65 -6.63 -11.01
C ASN A 1026 30.58 -6.86 -12.20
N ASP A 1027 31.87 -7.06 -11.94
CA ASP A 1027 32.91 -7.12 -12.97
C ASP A 1027 32.84 -8.38 -13.84
N LEU A 1028 32.31 -9.49 -13.33
CA LEU A 1028 32.07 -10.70 -14.13
C LEU A 1028 30.98 -10.47 -15.19
N ILE A 1029 29.96 -9.68 -14.84
CA ILE A 1029 28.84 -9.31 -15.73
C ILE A 1029 29.23 -8.17 -16.67
N HIS A 1030 30.10 -7.26 -16.22
CA HIS A 1030 30.75 -6.26 -17.07
C HIS A 1030 31.62 -6.94 -18.14
N ALA A 1031 32.49 -7.88 -17.73
CA ALA A 1031 33.30 -8.69 -18.64
C ALA A 1031 32.46 -9.54 -19.61
N LYS A 1032 31.24 -9.97 -19.23
CA LYS A 1032 30.31 -10.63 -20.14
C LYS A 1032 29.82 -9.73 -21.28
N TRP A 1033 29.64 -8.44 -21.03
CA TRP A 1033 29.34 -7.47 -22.07
C TRP A 1033 30.56 -7.25 -22.98
N TRP A 1034 31.75 -7.10 -22.40
CA TRP A 1034 33.00 -6.95 -23.16
C TRP A 1034 33.36 -8.17 -24.02
N GLN A 1035 32.93 -9.38 -23.64
CA GLN A 1035 33.05 -10.57 -24.48
C GLN A 1035 32.23 -10.49 -25.77
N VAL A 1036 31.10 -9.76 -25.79
CA VAL A 1036 30.32 -9.52 -27.02
C VAL A 1036 30.95 -8.39 -27.85
N TYR A 1037 31.52 -7.37 -27.20
CA TYR A 1037 32.31 -6.33 -27.90
C TYR A 1037 33.56 -6.89 -28.57
N ASP A 1038 34.33 -7.74 -27.89
CA ASP A 1038 35.56 -8.34 -28.44
C ASP A 1038 35.28 -9.30 -29.62
N LEU A 1039 34.04 -9.79 -29.73
CA LEU A 1039 33.59 -10.67 -30.83
C LEU A 1039 32.86 -9.92 -31.96
N MET A 1040 32.44 -8.67 -31.79
CA MET A 1040 31.76 -7.91 -32.85
C MET A 1040 32.78 -7.36 -33.88
N PRO A 1041 32.39 -7.20 -35.17
CA PRO A 1041 33.25 -6.61 -36.19
C PRO A 1041 33.86 -5.26 -35.77
N LYS A 1042 35.15 -5.04 -36.09
CA LYS A 1042 35.89 -3.81 -35.74
C LYS A 1042 35.22 -2.52 -36.25
N GLU A 1043 34.54 -2.59 -37.39
CA GLU A 1043 33.76 -1.49 -37.97
C GLU A 1043 32.59 -1.04 -37.08
N LEU A 1044 32.07 -1.93 -36.23
CA LEU A 1044 31.04 -1.62 -35.23
C LEU A 1044 31.63 -1.13 -33.90
N GLN A 1045 32.83 -1.61 -33.53
CA GLN A 1045 33.48 -1.30 -32.24
C GLN A 1045 33.67 0.21 -32.01
N LYS A 1046 33.88 1.01 -33.06
CA LYS A 1046 34.00 2.48 -32.96
C LYS A 1046 32.71 3.19 -32.50
N PHE A 1047 31.53 2.61 -32.73
CA PHE A 1047 30.24 3.17 -32.27
C PHE A 1047 30.00 2.93 -30.77
N CYS A 1048 31.00 2.40 -30.08
CA CYS A 1048 31.09 2.22 -28.64
C CYS A 1048 32.28 2.98 -28.03
N ASP A 1049 32.91 3.90 -28.76
CA ASP A 1049 33.99 4.75 -28.23
C ASP A 1049 33.48 5.75 -27.17
N LEU A 1050 34.38 6.19 -26.30
CA LEU A 1050 34.05 7.15 -25.24
C LEU A 1050 34.08 8.57 -25.81
N THR A 1051 32.98 9.31 -25.67
CA THR A 1051 32.99 10.75 -25.94
C THR A 1051 33.83 11.47 -24.87
N PRO A 1052 34.36 12.69 -25.15
CA PRO A 1052 35.11 13.45 -24.15
C PRO A 1052 34.34 13.67 -22.85
N GLU A 1053 33.02 13.87 -22.90
CA GLU A 1053 32.16 14.01 -21.72
C GLU A 1053 32.03 12.70 -20.94
N MET A 1054 32.00 11.55 -21.64
CA MET A 1054 31.99 10.24 -20.98
C MET A 1054 33.31 9.97 -20.27
N ASP A 1055 34.44 10.19 -20.93
CA ASP A 1055 35.78 9.98 -20.35
C ASP A 1055 36.02 10.95 -19.18
N THR A 1056 35.66 12.23 -19.33
CA THR A 1056 35.66 13.23 -18.25
C THR A 1056 34.86 12.76 -17.04
N ARG A 1057 33.61 12.31 -17.26
CA ARG A 1057 32.74 11.84 -16.18
C ARG A 1057 33.35 10.63 -15.47
N ILE A 1058 33.87 9.63 -16.20
CA ILE A 1058 34.50 8.45 -15.58
C ILE A 1058 35.71 8.87 -14.72
N ARG A 1059 36.58 9.77 -15.22
CA ARG A 1059 37.70 10.33 -14.45
C ARG A 1059 37.24 11.06 -13.19
N LEU A 1060 36.20 11.89 -13.28
CA LEU A 1060 35.66 12.66 -12.16
C LEU A 1060 35.06 11.75 -11.08
N GLU A 1061 34.24 10.76 -11.44
CA GLU A 1061 33.67 9.83 -10.44
C GLU A 1061 34.78 8.99 -9.79
N ARG A 1062 35.72 8.47 -10.58
CA ARG A 1062 36.89 7.74 -10.08
C ARG A 1062 37.79 8.60 -9.18
N GLN A 1063 37.91 9.91 -9.45
CA GLN A 1063 38.60 10.87 -8.58
C GLN A 1063 37.81 11.12 -7.27
N LYS A 1064 36.48 11.21 -7.32
CA LYS A 1064 35.64 11.28 -6.10
C LYS A 1064 35.75 10.02 -5.26
N ALA A 1065 35.77 8.84 -5.87
CA ALA A 1065 35.97 7.56 -5.21
C ALA A 1065 37.34 7.45 -4.53
N LYS A 1066 38.40 7.95 -5.19
CA LYS A 1066 39.75 8.12 -4.64
C LYS A 1066 39.80 9.08 -3.46
N ILE A 1067 39.24 10.29 -3.60
CA ILE A 1067 39.19 11.30 -2.53
C ILE A 1067 38.35 10.82 -1.33
N SER A 1068 37.28 10.08 -1.60
CA SER A 1068 36.40 9.46 -0.59
C SER A 1068 36.92 8.13 -0.03
N ASN A 1069 38.06 7.65 -0.51
CA ASN A 1069 38.67 6.37 -0.17
C ASN A 1069 37.67 5.19 -0.16
N PHE A 1070 37.02 4.94 -1.30
CA PHE A 1070 36.09 3.81 -1.45
C PHE A 1070 36.81 2.48 -1.16
N ALA A 1071 36.22 1.67 -0.27
CA ALA A 1071 36.90 0.58 0.44
C ALA A 1071 37.21 -0.66 -0.41
N ASP A 1072 36.46 -0.89 -1.48
CA ASP A 1072 36.69 -1.92 -2.50
C ASP A 1072 37.94 -1.64 -3.36
N GLY A 1073 38.32 -0.37 -3.52
CA GLY A 1073 39.55 0.01 -4.21
C GLY A 1073 39.52 -0.05 -5.75
N HIS A 1074 38.37 -0.18 -6.43
CA HIS A 1074 38.36 -0.24 -7.91
C HIS A 1074 38.95 1.02 -8.58
N TRP A 1075 38.84 2.18 -7.92
CA TRP A 1075 39.52 3.43 -8.28
C TRP A 1075 41.06 3.34 -8.32
N LYS A 1076 41.67 2.23 -7.87
CA LYS A 1076 43.11 1.93 -7.96
C LYS A 1076 43.49 1.08 -9.17
N ILE A 1077 42.55 0.35 -9.79
CA ILE A 1077 42.81 -0.57 -10.91
C ILE A 1077 43.41 0.20 -12.08
N GLN A 1078 44.60 -0.15 -12.56
CA GLN A 1078 45.24 0.55 -13.67
C GLN A 1078 44.40 0.38 -14.94
N VAL A 1079 43.82 1.49 -15.43
CA VAL A 1079 43.02 1.54 -16.66
C VAL A 1079 43.94 1.30 -17.87
N LYS A 1080 43.56 0.33 -18.72
CA LYS A 1080 44.25 -0.04 -19.96
C LYS A 1080 43.32 0.01 -21.18
N ASP A 1081 42.07 0.40 -21.00
CA ASP A 1081 41.10 0.63 -22.07
C ASP A 1081 41.67 1.56 -23.17
N PRO A 1082 41.77 1.10 -24.43
CA PRO A 1082 42.33 1.90 -25.52
C PRO A 1082 41.44 3.08 -25.95
N ARG A 1083 40.18 3.16 -25.47
CA ARG A 1083 39.25 4.26 -25.74
C ARG A 1083 39.42 5.43 -24.75
N ARG A 1084 40.29 5.31 -23.73
CA ARG A 1084 40.62 6.40 -22.81
C ARG A 1084 41.44 7.45 -23.57
N LEU A 1085 41.00 8.71 -23.54
CA LEU A 1085 41.70 9.84 -24.16
C LEU A 1085 43.04 10.12 -23.48
N SER A 1086 43.96 10.81 -24.16
CA SER A 1086 45.22 11.21 -23.55
C SER A 1086 44.99 12.24 -22.44
N ASP A 1087 45.95 12.36 -21.52
CA ASP A 1087 45.99 13.45 -20.54
C ASP A 1087 46.42 14.79 -21.19
N SER A 1088 46.68 14.79 -22.51
CA SER A 1088 46.95 15.96 -23.36
C SER A 1088 45.73 16.48 -24.14
N ASP A 1089 44.60 15.77 -24.11
CA ASP A 1089 43.44 16.05 -24.99
C ASP A 1089 42.38 16.91 -24.28
N PHE A 1090 42.80 17.66 -23.25
CA PHE A 1090 41.98 18.36 -22.26
C PHE A 1090 42.57 19.72 -21.84
#